data_AF-A0A3M5WB03-F1
#
_entry.id   AF-A0A3M5WB03-F1
#
_cell.length_a   1.000
_cell.length_b   1.000
_cell.length_c   1.000
_cell.angle_alpha   90.00
_cell.angle_beta   90.00
_cell.angle_gamma   90.00
#
_symmetry.space_group_name_H-M   'P 1'
#
loop_
_entity.id
_entity.type
_entity.pdbx_description
1 polymer ?
#
loop_
_entity_poly.entity_id
_entity_poly.type
_entity_poly.pdbx_seq_one_letter_code
_entity_poly.pdbx_strand_id
1 'polypeptide(L)'
;MTQAFSVQDLEYLTNLGPAALNDGPIAALEQAWRECLAGKVVRPDGVRQVIWDSWRRSVEAGIEPGNSDYRFVAPHALAATLAHHRALIAAAAQVMHGLLAYNPRGHINLTDAEGTTLYFCGVDITPVGSRLLESVQGTNCTGLALAEDRLVYVLAEENFASGLRQRHMHCAAAPIKDAQGQTLAMLTLTAEPGWFHFHTLGTVQAAAEAVSRQMALQVLLEEQQAVLEVLNEGLVVLDQRGCIKALNRYARQLFGVGRELIGSPFQRLGRSELSDALGEPVRDRDCTFHLHDASQLACLVSVCPLEQGGVIVSVRENRRIREITRRIIGTQARYTFETILGTSRAIQDALHLGRIASRSESTTLILGESGTGKELFAQAIHNGSERCNGPFVAVNCGAIPRDLVQSELFGHVEGAFTGSARGGAAGKFELADGGTIFLDEIGDMSFDAQVSLLRVLQEGEITRVGAKQSRQVDVRIIAATHRNLSQAVAEGAFREDLYYRLNVLNLSVPPLRMRRDDIPLLARHFLQRCARSLRKTVQGFAPDALALLSAHGWPGNVRELENVIERATNLAMGELIQSADLPLETQQRPTLRAYQPQPAQDLSSHERHAIVAALTSTRGNIRLAAQQLDVSRGGLYNNMSRFGLSAADFRER
;
A
#
# COMPACT_ATOMS: atom_id res chain seq x y z
N MET A 1 -22.87 -17.86 -33.12
CA MET A 1 -21.95 -18.12 -34.25
C MET A 1 -22.33 -17.16 -35.36
N THR A 2 -21.62 -16.05 -35.48
CA THR A 2 -21.63 -15.23 -36.70
C THR A 2 -21.20 -16.16 -37.83
N GLN A 3 -22.03 -16.31 -38.87
CA GLN A 3 -21.66 -17.13 -40.03
C GLN A 3 -20.37 -16.54 -40.64
N ALA A 4 -19.37 -17.38 -40.88
CA ALA A 4 -18.08 -16.95 -41.44
C ALA A 4 -18.22 -16.32 -42.85
N PHE A 5 -19.30 -16.66 -43.55
CA PHE A 5 -19.62 -16.17 -44.90
C PHE A 5 -21.08 -15.69 -44.97
N SER A 6 -21.32 -14.70 -45.83
CA SER A 6 -22.68 -14.29 -46.17
C SER A 6 -23.38 -15.33 -47.05
N VAL A 7 -24.72 -15.32 -47.12
CA VAL A 7 -25.49 -16.19 -48.03
C VAL A 7 -25.02 -16.03 -49.48
N GLN A 8 -24.72 -14.79 -49.91
CA GLN A 8 -24.20 -14.50 -51.24
C GLN A 8 -22.79 -15.06 -51.46
N ASP A 9 -21.92 -15.03 -50.45
CA ASP A 9 -20.59 -15.65 -50.54
C ASP A 9 -20.73 -17.18 -50.68
N LEU A 10 -21.64 -17.79 -49.90
CA LEU A 10 -21.89 -19.24 -49.99
C LEU A 10 -22.49 -19.64 -51.35
N GLU A 11 -23.46 -18.88 -51.87
CA GLU A 11 -24.03 -19.09 -53.20
C GLU A 11 -22.97 -18.93 -54.30
N TYR A 12 -22.13 -17.89 -54.23
CA TYR A 12 -21.06 -17.66 -55.18
C TYR A 12 -20.00 -18.79 -55.15
N LEU A 13 -19.57 -19.20 -53.96
CA LEU A 13 -18.65 -20.33 -53.78
C LEU A 13 -19.25 -21.64 -54.32
N THR A 14 -20.55 -21.87 -54.08
CA THR A 14 -21.28 -23.05 -54.58
C THR A 14 -21.37 -23.04 -56.12
N ASN A 15 -21.62 -21.87 -56.72
CA ASN A 15 -21.75 -21.70 -58.17
C ASN A 15 -20.41 -21.82 -58.93
N LEU A 16 -19.29 -21.42 -58.32
CA LEU A 16 -17.95 -21.60 -58.91
C LEU A 16 -17.55 -23.09 -58.97
N GLY A 17 -17.89 -23.88 -57.96
CA GLY A 17 -17.41 -25.26 -57.85
C GLY A 17 -15.87 -25.39 -57.73
N PRO A 18 -15.34 -26.61 -57.50
CA PRO A 18 -13.92 -26.80 -57.15
C PRO A 18 -12.93 -26.50 -58.28
N ALA A 19 -13.39 -26.49 -59.52
CA ALA A 19 -12.56 -26.32 -60.71
C ALA A 19 -12.44 -24.85 -61.18
N ALA A 20 -13.44 -23.99 -60.91
CA ALA A 20 -13.49 -22.64 -61.51
C ALA A 20 -12.68 -21.57 -60.75
N LEU A 21 -12.13 -21.86 -59.57
CA LEU A 21 -11.17 -20.97 -58.91
C LEU A 21 -9.86 -20.86 -59.70
N ASN A 22 -9.62 -21.74 -60.67
CA ASN A 22 -8.41 -21.75 -61.50
C ASN A 22 -8.58 -21.10 -62.87
N ASP A 23 -9.81 -20.82 -63.27
CA ASP A 23 -10.09 -20.19 -64.56
C ASP A 23 -9.89 -18.69 -64.41
N GLY A 24 -8.71 -18.23 -64.85
CA GLY A 24 -8.34 -16.81 -64.91
C GLY A 24 -9.34 -15.95 -65.71
N PRO A 25 -9.01 -14.67 -65.96
CA PRO A 25 -9.94 -13.55 -65.93
C PRO A 25 -11.27 -13.80 -66.64
N ILE A 26 -12.34 -13.88 -65.85
CA ILE A 26 -13.70 -13.70 -66.37
C ILE A 26 -13.73 -12.29 -66.95
N ALA A 27 -13.77 -12.14 -68.28
CA ALA A 27 -13.77 -10.83 -68.95
C ALA A 27 -14.81 -9.84 -68.38
N ALA A 28 -15.88 -10.37 -67.80
CA ALA A 28 -16.89 -9.62 -67.06
C ALA A 28 -16.36 -8.88 -65.82
N LEU A 29 -15.42 -9.45 -65.05
CA LEU A 29 -14.82 -8.80 -63.87
C LEU A 29 -13.93 -7.62 -64.26
N GLU A 30 -13.16 -7.77 -65.34
CA GLU A 30 -12.31 -6.69 -65.87
C GLU A 30 -13.17 -5.53 -66.41
N GLN A 31 -14.25 -5.84 -67.13
CA GLN A 31 -15.21 -4.82 -67.57
C GLN A 31 -15.87 -4.12 -66.37
N ALA A 32 -16.36 -4.88 -65.39
CA ALA A 32 -17.00 -4.33 -64.20
C ALA A 32 -16.07 -3.43 -63.38
N TRP A 33 -14.79 -3.80 -63.27
CA TRP A 33 -13.79 -2.96 -62.61
C TRP A 33 -13.58 -1.64 -63.35
N ARG A 34 -13.44 -1.64 -64.68
CA ARG A 34 -13.34 -0.40 -65.48
C ARG A 34 -14.59 0.48 -65.34
N GLU A 35 -15.76 -0.14 -65.30
CA GLU A 35 -17.02 0.57 -65.07
C GLU A 35 -17.06 1.21 -63.67
N CYS A 36 -16.56 0.53 -62.64
CA CYS A 36 -16.41 1.09 -61.29
C CYS A 36 -15.48 2.31 -61.29
N LEU A 37 -14.32 2.21 -61.94
CA LEU A 37 -13.36 3.32 -62.09
C LEU A 37 -13.96 4.52 -62.84
N ALA A 38 -14.86 4.27 -63.79
CA ALA A 38 -15.60 5.31 -64.51
C ALA A 38 -16.77 5.91 -63.70
N GLY A 39 -16.93 5.52 -62.43
CA GLY A 39 -17.95 6.07 -61.53
C GLY A 39 -19.31 5.39 -61.61
N LYS A 40 -19.42 4.19 -62.19
CA LYS A 40 -20.68 3.43 -62.16
C LYS A 40 -21.05 3.08 -60.72
N VAL A 41 -22.29 3.35 -60.34
CA VAL A 41 -22.79 3.12 -58.96
C VAL A 41 -23.46 1.75 -58.82
N VAL A 42 -24.09 1.27 -59.89
CA VAL A 42 -24.83 -0.01 -59.90
C VAL A 42 -23.88 -1.18 -60.11
N ARG A 43 -23.90 -2.12 -59.16
CA ARG A 43 -23.12 -3.36 -59.20
C ARG A 43 -23.57 -4.28 -60.35
N PRO A 44 -22.65 -4.77 -61.20
CA PRO A 44 -22.94 -5.83 -62.16
C PRO A 44 -23.18 -7.19 -61.50
N ASP A 45 -24.08 -8.03 -62.06
CA ASP A 45 -24.49 -9.31 -61.45
C ASP A 45 -23.36 -10.33 -61.22
N GLY A 46 -22.28 -10.25 -62.00
CA GLY A 46 -21.11 -11.14 -61.88
C GLY A 46 -20.08 -10.72 -60.82
N VAL A 47 -20.29 -9.62 -60.11
CA VAL A 47 -19.38 -9.12 -59.06
C VAL A 47 -19.98 -9.36 -57.69
N ARG A 48 -19.19 -9.93 -56.78
CA ARG A 48 -19.61 -10.09 -55.37
C ARG A 48 -19.84 -8.72 -54.72
N GLN A 49 -20.88 -8.62 -53.89
CA GLN A 49 -21.24 -7.36 -53.21
C GLN A 49 -20.05 -6.77 -52.44
N VAL A 50 -19.40 -7.62 -51.64
CA VAL A 50 -18.25 -7.25 -50.79
C VAL A 50 -17.08 -6.66 -51.60
N ILE A 51 -16.86 -7.16 -52.83
CA ILE A 51 -15.81 -6.66 -53.73
C ILE A 51 -16.23 -5.34 -54.37
N TRP A 52 -17.47 -5.23 -54.82
CA TRP A 52 -17.98 -3.98 -55.39
C TRP A 52 -17.91 -2.83 -54.39
N ASP A 53 -18.35 -3.08 -53.15
CA ASP A 53 -18.32 -2.08 -52.09
C ASP A 53 -16.88 -1.68 -51.75
N SER A 54 -15.96 -2.65 -51.73
CA SER A 54 -14.52 -2.39 -51.56
C SER A 54 -13.91 -1.57 -52.69
N TRP A 55 -14.23 -1.87 -53.96
CA TRP A 55 -13.77 -1.08 -55.11
C TRP A 55 -14.29 0.36 -55.01
N ARG A 56 -15.55 0.54 -54.63
CA ARG A 56 -16.13 1.88 -54.42
C ARG A 56 -15.41 2.64 -53.33
N ARG A 57 -15.14 2.02 -52.17
CA ARG A 57 -14.33 2.65 -51.10
C ARG A 57 -12.94 3.03 -51.60
N SER A 58 -12.34 2.22 -52.46
CA SER A 58 -11.03 2.50 -53.06
C SER A 58 -11.06 3.70 -54.03
N VAL A 59 -12.11 3.82 -54.85
CA VAL A 59 -12.35 4.99 -55.72
C VAL A 59 -12.61 6.25 -54.89
N GLU A 60 -13.46 6.15 -53.86
CA GLU A 60 -13.78 7.25 -52.94
C GLU A 60 -12.55 7.72 -52.16
N ALA A 61 -11.61 6.82 -51.85
CA ALA A 61 -10.32 7.14 -51.24
C ALA A 61 -9.27 7.73 -52.21
N GLY A 62 -9.61 7.87 -53.50
CA GLY A 62 -8.72 8.46 -54.51
C GLY A 62 -7.53 7.58 -54.88
N ILE A 63 -7.66 6.25 -54.77
CA ILE A 63 -6.59 5.32 -55.13
C ILE A 63 -6.45 5.25 -56.65
N GLU A 64 -5.23 5.45 -57.14
CA GLU A 64 -4.92 5.30 -58.56
C GLU A 64 -4.58 3.83 -58.86
N PRO A 65 -5.32 3.14 -59.73
CA PRO A 65 -5.13 1.70 -59.91
C PRO A 65 -3.80 1.32 -60.58
N GLY A 66 -3.18 2.25 -61.31
CA GLY A 66 -1.85 2.04 -61.91
C GLY A 66 -0.70 2.09 -60.89
N ASN A 67 -0.93 2.70 -59.72
CA ASN A 67 0.08 2.79 -58.67
C ASN A 67 0.15 1.44 -57.92
N SER A 68 1.25 0.71 -58.13
CA SER A 68 1.46 -0.63 -57.56
C SER A 68 2.52 -0.66 -56.46
N ASP A 69 3.08 0.49 -56.10
CA ASP A 69 4.13 0.60 -55.09
C ASP A 69 3.54 0.48 -53.67
N TYR A 70 4.25 -0.22 -52.79
CA TYR A 70 3.86 -0.28 -51.38
C TYR A 70 4.15 1.04 -50.67
N ARG A 71 3.16 1.54 -49.95
CA ARG A 71 3.36 2.62 -48.98
C ARG A 71 3.80 2.03 -47.65
N PHE A 72 4.90 2.56 -47.11
CA PHE A 72 5.52 2.08 -45.88
C PHE A 72 5.25 3.00 -44.70
N VAL A 73 5.15 2.42 -43.51
CA VAL A 73 5.21 3.15 -42.25
C VAL A 73 6.62 3.73 -42.06
N ALA A 74 6.73 4.91 -41.43
CA ALA A 74 8.02 5.52 -41.15
C ALA A 74 8.91 4.59 -40.28
N PRO A 75 10.24 4.53 -40.50
CA PRO A 75 11.09 3.53 -39.84
C PRO A 75 11.04 3.52 -38.31
N HIS A 76 10.95 4.70 -37.68
CA HIS A 76 10.87 4.82 -36.21
C HIS A 76 9.53 4.27 -35.67
N ALA A 77 8.42 4.56 -36.36
CA ALA A 77 7.11 4.06 -36.01
C ALA A 77 7.04 2.55 -36.22
N LEU A 78 7.60 2.04 -37.33
CA LEU A 78 7.69 0.60 -37.59
C LEU A 78 8.45 -0.15 -36.48
N ALA A 79 9.60 0.37 -36.03
CA ALA A 79 10.35 -0.25 -34.95
C ALA A 79 9.54 -0.35 -33.64
N ALA A 80 8.78 0.70 -33.30
CA ALA A 80 7.90 0.70 -32.14
C ALA A 80 6.74 -0.31 -32.31
N THR A 81 6.11 -0.35 -33.49
CA THR A 81 5.03 -1.29 -33.82
C THR A 81 5.50 -2.74 -33.73
N LEU A 82 6.68 -3.07 -34.26
CA LEU A 82 7.24 -4.43 -34.19
C LEU A 82 7.60 -4.83 -32.75
N ALA A 83 8.13 -3.88 -31.95
CA ALA A 83 8.42 -4.13 -30.55
C ALA A 83 7.14 -4.38 -29.74
N HIS A 84 6.08 -3.61 -30.00
CA HIS A 84 4.78 -3.77 -29.35
C HIS A 84 4.14 -5.12 -29.66
N HIS A 85 4.19 -5.56 -30.92
CA HIS A 85 3.55 -6.81 -31.36
C HIS A 85 4.46 -8.05 -31.29
N ARG A 86 5.58 -8.00 -30.56
CA ARG A 86 6.58 -9.08 -30.54
C ARG A 86 6.01 -10.45 -30.18
N ALA A 87 5.13 -10.52 -29.18
CA ALA A 87 4.50 -11.77 -28.74
C ALA A 87 3.56 -12.35 -29.82
N LEU A 88 2.75 -11.49 -30.42
CA LEU A 88 1.86 -11.85 -31.52
C LEU A 88 2.63 -12.35 -32.75
N ILE A 89 3.70 -11.65 -33.14
CA ILE A 89 4.57 -12.06 -34.24
C ILE A 89 5.16 -13.45 -33.97
N ALA A 90 5.66 -13.70 -32.77
CA ALA A 90 6.24 -14.99 -32.41
C ALA A 90 5.20 -16.13 -32.47
N ALA A 91 4.00 -15.91 -31.93
CA ALA A 91 2.91 -16.89 -31.97
C ALA A 91 2.45 -17.17 -33.41
N ALA A 92 2.22 -16.12 -34.19
CA ALA A 92 1.79 -16.24 -35.58
C ALA A 92 2.85 -16.91 -36.45
N ALA A 93 4.13 -16.53 -36.31
CA ALA A 93 5.22 -17.11 -37.11
C ALA A 93 5.28 -18.64 -37.01
N GLN A 94 5.08 -19.20 -35.81
CA GLN A 94 5.07 -20.65 -35.60
C GLN A 94 3.95 -21.33 -36.41
N VAL A 95 2.74 -20.76 -36.40
CA VAL A 95 1.59 -21.29 -37.16
C VAL A 95 1.79 -21.08 -38.66
N MET A 96 2.26 -19.90 -39.07
CA MET A 96 2.49 -19.53 -40.47
C MET A 96 3.53 -20.44 -41.14
N HIS A 97 4.64 -20.77 -40.48
CA HIS A 97 5.63 -21.71 -41.03
C HIS A 97 5.06 -23.13 -41.21
N GLY A 98 4.20 -23.58 -40.30
CA GLY A 98 3.49 -24.85 -40.45
C GLY A 98 2.55 -24.87 -41.66
N LEU A 99 1.88 -23.75 -41.94
CA LEU A 99 1.01 -23.61 -43.12
C LEU A 99 1.80 -23.53 -44.43
N LEU A 100 2.92 -22.80 -44.44
CA LEU A 100 3.73 -22.59 -45.63
C LEU A 100 4.28 -23.91 -46.21
N ALA A 101 4.48 -24.93 -45.37
CA ALA A 101 4.91 -26.26 -45.81
C ALA A 101 4.01 -26.88 -46.90
N TYR A 102 2.72 -26.50 -46.95
CA TYR A 102 1.75 -26.96 -47.94
C TYR A 102 1.53 -25.97 -49.09
N ASN A 103 2.27 -24.86 -49.10
CA ASN A 103 2.19 -23.80 -50.11
C ASN A 103 3.61 -23.25 -50.40
N PRO A 104 4.49 -24.04 -51.06
CA PRO A 104 5.93 -23.74 -51.16
C PRO A 104 6.28 -22.50 -52.00
N ARG A 105 5.39 -22.07 -52.89
CA ARG A 105 5.49 -20.80 -53.65
C ARG A 105 4.56 -19.72 -53.11
N GLY A 106 3.94 -19.98 -51.97
CA GLY A 106 3.01 -19.09 -51.32
C GLY A 106 3.68 -17.94 -50.60
N HIS A 107 2.82 -17.08 -50.10
CA HIS A 107 3.18 -16.02 -49.18
C HIS A 107 2.15 -15.99 -48.06
N ILE A 108 2.60 -15.88 -46.83
CA ILE A 108 1.72 -15.66 -45.69
C ILE A 108 2.25 -14.43 -44.97
N ASN A 109 1.40 -13.42 -44.79
CA ASN A 109 1.73 -12.23 -44.02
C ASN A 109 0.80 -12.06 -42.82
N LEU A 110 1.36 -11.46 -41.79
CA LEU A 110 0.70 -10.99 -40.60
C LEU A 110 0.68 -9.46 -40.64
N THR A 111 -0.49 -8.88 -40.43
CA THR A 111 -0.63 -7.42 -40.25
C THR A 111 -1.27 -7.08 -38.91
N ASP A 112 -0.98 -5.90 -38.35
CA ASP A 112 -1.74 -5.39 -37.22
C ASP A 112 -3.15 -4.92 -37.63
N ALA A 113 -3.95 -4.50 -36.65
CA ALA A 113 -5.28 -3.94 -36.87
C ALA A 113 -5.29 -2.62 -37.67
N GLU A 114 -4.14 -1.97 -37.86
CA GLU A 114 -3.98 -0.78 -38.70
C GLU A 114 -3.53 -1.13 -40.13
N GLY A 115 -3.45 -2.42 -40.46
CA GLY A 115 -3.07 -2.94 -41.76
C GLY A 115 -1.58 -2.83 -42.06
N THR A 116 -0.72 -2.66 -41.06
CA THR A 116 0.74 -2.65 -41.23
C THR A 116 1.29 -4.08 -41.21
N THR A 117 2.03 -4.48 -42.24
CA THR A 117 2.71 -5.78 -42.28
C THR A 117 3.78 -5.87 -41.20
N LEU A 118 3.59 -6.82 -40.27
CA LEU A 118 4.48 -7.07 -39.14
C LEU A 118 5.50 -8.17 -39.44
N TYR A 119 5.07 -9.20 -40.17
CA TYR A 119 5.87 -10.39 -40.43
C TYR A 119 5.34 -11.10 -41.68
N PHE A 120 6.21 -11.81 -42.39
CA PHE A 120 5.79 -12.72 -43.44
C PHE A 120 6.71 -13.95 -43.51
N CYS A 121 6.21 -15.01 -44.15
CA CYS A 121 7.01 -16.15 -44.61
C CYS A 121 6.62 -16.54 -46.04
N GLY A 122 7.54 -17.23 -46.73
CA GLY A 122 7.38 -17.56 -48.16
C GLY A 122 8.00 -16.50 -49.07
N VAL A 123 7.40 -16.29 -50.24
CA VAL A 123 7.88 -15.30 -51.21
C VAL A 123 7.67 -13.89 -50.66
N ASP A 124 8.64 -12.99 -50.81
CA ASP A 124 8.50 -11.59 -50.36
C ASP A 124 7.68 -10.76 -51.36
N ILE A 125 6.35 -10.81 -51.22
CA ILE A 125 5.42 -10.01 -52.04
C ILE A 125 4.69 -8.91 -51.26
N THR A 126 4.71 -8.96 -49.92
CA THR A 126 4.29 -7.86 -49.04
C THR A 126 5.39 -7.62 -47.99
N PRO A 127 6.33 -6.70 -48.26
CA PRO A 127 7.45 -6.49 -47.35
C PRO A 127 6.99 -5.92 -45.99
N VAL A 128 7.75 -6.20 -44.93
CA VAL A 128 7.47 -5.69 -43.58
C VAL A 128 7.40 -4.16 -43.58
N GLY A 129 6.40 -3.60 -42.92
CA GLY A 129 6.11 -2.17 -42.85
C GLY A 129 5.18 -1.65 -43.96
N SER A 130 4.82 -2.48 -44.94
CA SER A 130 3.80 -2.13 -45.94
C SER A 130 2.44 -1.89 -45.29
N ARG A 131 1.69 -0.89 -45.75
CA ARG A 131 0.31 -0.62 -45.31
C ARG A 131 -0.69 -1.17 -46.31
N LEU A 132 -1.57 -2.06 -45.88
CA LEU A 132 -2.50 -2.81 -46.74
C LEU A 132 -3.97 -2.37 -46.58
N LEU A 133 -4.24 -1.23 -45.96
CA LEU A 133 -5.60 -0.68 -45.90
C LEU A 133 -6.15 -0.36 -47.29
N GLU A 134 -7.47 -0.50 -47.49
CA GLU A 134 -8.12 -0.13 -48.75
C GLU A 134 -7.94 1.36 -49.07
N SER A 135 -7.91 2.22 -48.05
CA SER A 135 -7.63 3.65 -48.17
C SER A 135 -6.18 3.99 -48.54
N VAL A 136 -5.32 2.97 -48.67
CA VAL A 136 -3.89 3.14 -48.98
C VAL A 136 -3.49 2.41 -50.26
N GLN A 137 -3.87 1.13 -50.39
CA GLN A 137 -3.52 0.26 -51.52
C GLN A 137 -4.71 -0.14 -52.40
N GLY A 138 -5.91 0.37 -52.09
CA GLY A 138 -7.15 -0.10 -52.69
C GLY A 138 -7.50 -1.53 -52.24
N THR A 139 -8.57 -2.09 -52.80
CA THR A 139 -9.02 -3.46 -52.56
C THR A 139 -7.87 -4.45 -52.70
N ASN A 140 -7.55 -5.06 -51.57
CA ASN A 140 -6.66 -6.20 -51.42
C ASN A 140 -7.24 -7.07 -50.30
N CYS A 141 -6.80 -8.32 -50.20
CA CYS A 141 -7.41 -9.28 -49.28
C CYS A 141 -7.32 -8.86 -47.80
N THR A 142 -6.17 -8.37 -47.35
CA THR A 142 -5.98 -7.92 -45.97
C THR A 142 -6.84 -6.70 -45.65
N GLY A 143 -6.80 -5.67 -46.52
CA GLY A 143 -7.61 -4.46 -46.35
C GLY A 143 -9.10 -4.75 -46.33
N LEU A 144 -9.56 -5.66 -47.19
CA LEU A 144 -10.95 -6.11 -47.21
C LEU A 144 -11.33 -6.83 -45.91
N ALA A 145 -10.46 -7.73 -45.42
CA ALA A 145 -10.70 -8.44 -44.17
C ALA A 145 -10.81 -7.48 -42.98
N LEU A 146 -10.00 -6.41 -42.97
CA LEU A 146 -10.04 -5.37 -41.94
C LEU A 146 -11.33 -4.56 -41.98
N ALA A 147 -11.82 -4.23 -43.18
CA ALA A 147 -13.09 -3.52 -43.34
C ALA A 147 -14.30 -4.38 -42.94
N GLU A 148 -14.25 -5.68 -43.24
CA GLU A 148 -15.36 -6.62 -43.01
C GLU A 148 -15.31 -7.32 -41.63
N ASP A 149 -14.16 -7.27 -40.95
CA ASP A 149 -13.88 -7.91 -39.67
C ASP A 149 -14.23 -9.43 -39.59
N ARG A 150 -14.01 -10.13 -40.71
CA ARG A 150 -14.32 -11.56 -40.88
C ARG A 150 -13.39 -12.23 -41.88
N LEU A 151 -13.50 -13.55 -41.99
CA LEU A 151 -12.84 -14.32 -43.05
C LEU A 151 -13.34 -13.83 -44.42
N VAL A 152 -12.40 -13.44 -45.28
CA VAL A 152 -12.66 -13.08 -46.67
C VAL A 152 -11.65 -13.75 -47.59
N TYR A 153 -11.95 -13.74 -48.87
CA TYR A 153 -11.01 -14.10 -49.92
C TYR A 153 -11.13 -13.12 -51.08
N VAL A 154 -10.06 -12.98 -51.83
CA VAL A 154 -9.96 -12.10 -52.99
C VAL A 154 -9.23 -12.87 -54.10
N LEU A 155 -9.90 -12.99 -55.24
CA LEU A 155 -9.31 -13.54 -56.46
C LEU A 155 -8.39 -12.50 -57.12
N ALA A 156 -7.52 -12.93 -58.02
CA ALA A 156 -6.49 -12.05 -58.58
C ALA A 156 -7.14 -10.82 -59.25
N GLU A 157 -8.18 -11.06 -60.03
CA GLU A 157 -8.98 -10.10 -60.78
C GLU A 157 -9.91 -9.25 -59.92
N GLU A 158 -10.02 -9.55 -58.64
CA GLU A 158 -10.82 -8.78 -57.69
C GLU A 158 -9.99 -7.69 -56.97
N ASN A 159 -8.66 -7.72 -57.10
CA ASN A 159 -7.81 -6.66 -56.54
C ASN A 159 -8.05 -5.31 -57.25
N PHE A 160 -7.85 -4.21 -56.54
CA PHE A 160 -8.04 -2.87 -57.11
C PHE A 160 -6.86 -2.43 -57.97
N ALA A 161 -5.63 -2.58 -57.46
CA ALA A 161 -4.42 -2.17 -58.19
C ALA A 161 -4.11 -3.14 -59.34
N SER A 162 -3.76 -2.61 -60.51
CA SER A 162 -3.44 -3.41 -61.71
C SER A 162 -2.24 -4.33 -61.50
N GLY A 163 -1.24 -3.88 -60.73
CA GLY A 163 -0.08 -4.71 -60.40
C GLY A 163 -0.42 -5.90 -59.52
N LEU A 164 -1.44 -5.82 -58.65
CA LEU A 164 -1.91 -6.96 -57.87
C LEU A 164 -2.68 -7.95 -58.74
N ARG A 165 -3.48 -7.47 -59.69
CA ARG A 165 -4.20 -8.32 -60.67
C ARG A 165 -3.23 -9.15 -61.52
N GLN A 166 -2.17 -8.53 -62.01
CA GLN A 166 -1.16 -9.14 -62.88
C GLN A 166 -0.30 -10.22 -62.18
N ARG A 167 -0.32 -10.28 -60.83
CA ARG A 167 0.39 -11.33 -60.09
C ARG A 167 -0.29 -12.69 -60.20
N HIS A 168 -1.56 -12.75 -60.62
CA HIS A 168 -2.34 -13.99 -60.73
C HIS A 168 -2.29 -14.83 -59.45
N MET A 169 -2.47 -14.20 -58.28
CA MET A 169 -2.51 -14.87 -56.99
C MET A 169 -3.87 -14.69 -56.32
N HIS A 170 -4.32 -15.72 -55.62
CA HIS A 170 -5.53 -15.70 -54.81
C HIS A 170 -5.15 -15.60 -53.34
N CYS A 171 -5.97 -14.87 -52.60
CA CYS A 171 -5.70 -14.59 -51.21
C CYS A 171 -6.91 -14.94 -50.33
N ALA A 172 -6.64 -15.41 -49.12
CA ALA A 172 -7.62 -15.53 -48.05
C ALA A 172 -7.05 -14.90 -46.79
N ALA A 173 -7.88 -14.15 -46.08
CA ALA A 173 -7.49 -13.42 -44.88
C ALA A 173 -8.52 -13.61 -43.78
N ALA A 174 -8.05 -13.87 -42.56
CA ALA A 174 -8.89 -14.05 -41.39
C ALA A 174 -8.40 -13.21 -40.20
N PRO A 175 -9.33 -12.66 -39.39
CA PRO A 175 -8.99 -11.90 -38.20
C PRO A 175 -8.45 -12.80 -37.09
N ILE A 176 -7.36 -12.35 -36.50
CA ILE A 176 -6.88 -12.81 -35.20
C ILE A 176 -7.51 -11.88 -34.17
N LYS A 177 -8.31 -12.45 -33.26
CA LYS A 177 -9.11 -11.69 -32.28
C LYS A 177 -8.62 -11.92 -30.86
N ASP A 178 -8.82 -10.92 -30.01
CA ASP A 178 -8.66 -11.06 -28.57
C ASP A 178 -9.85 -11.80 -27.94
N ALA A 179 -9.82 -11.96 -26.62
CA ALA A 179 -10.88 -12.64 -25.87
C ALA A 179 -12.22 -11.89 -25.88
N GLN A 180 -12.21 -10.58 -26.18
CA GLN A 180 -13.37 -9.70 -26.27
C GLN A 180 -13.95 -9.67 -27.69
N GLY A 181 -13.28 -10.31 -28.65
CA GLY A 181 -13.68 -10.34 -30.06
C GLY A 181 -13.21 -9.13 -30.87
N GLN A 182 -12.31 -8.30 -30.34
CA GLN A 182 -11.66 -7.22 -31.09
C GLN A 182 -10.52 -7.79 -31.94
N THR A 183 -10.35 -7.24 -33.13
CA THR A 183 -9.28 -7.67 -34.04
C THR A 183 -7.94 -7.10 -33.60
N LEU A 184 -6.99 -8.00 -33.35
CA LEU A 184 -5.59 -7.70 -33.06
C LEU A 184 -4.77 -7.59 -34.35
N ALA A 185 -5.06 -8.46 -35.30
CA ALA A 185 -4.27 -8.65 -36.52
C ALA A 185 -5.04 -9.40 -37.60
N MET A 186 -4.49 -9.40 -38.82
CA MET A 186 -4.92 -10.29 -39.89
C MET A 186 -3.84 -11.28 -40.26
N LEU A 187 -4.22 -12.54 -40.41
CA LEU A 187 -3.41 -13.56 -41.07
C LEU A 187 -3.92 -13.69 -42.50
N THR A 188 -3.06 -13.38 -43.48
CA THR A 188 -3.40 -13.46 -44.90
C THR A 188 -2.49 -14.48 -45.58
N LEU A 189 -3.10 -15.44 -46.27
CA LEU A 189 -2.41 -16.43 -47.09
C LEU A 189 -2.68 -16.11 -48.56
N THR A 190 -1.61 -16.08 -49.34
CA THR A 190 -1.60 -15.83 -50.77
C THR A 190 -1.00 -17.03 -51.49
N ALA A 191 -1.68 -17.54 -52.51
CA ALA A 191 -1.28 -18.73 -53.26
C ALA A 191 -1.57 -18.56 -54.76
N GLU A 192 -0.82 -19.27 -55.60
CA GLU A 192 -1.16 -19.42 -57.01
C GLU A 192 -2.51 -20.17 -57.13
N PRO A 193 -3.32 -19.96 -58.19
CA PRO A 193 -4.65 -20.55 -58.31
C PRO A 193 -4.66 -22.06 -58.06
N GLY A 194 -3.72 -22.80 -58.69
CA GLY A 194 -3.62 -24.25 -58.54
C GLY A 194 -3.28 -24.75 -57.12
N TRP A 195 -2.92 -23.85 -56.20
CA TRP A 195 -2.67 -24.13 -54.78
C TRP A 195 -3.74 -23.53 -53.86
N PHE A 196 -4.70 -22.79 -54.41
CA PHE A 196 -5.80 -22.17 -53.68
C PHE A 196 -7.10 -22.98 -53.85
N HIS A 197 -7.56 -23.59 -52.76
CA HIS A 197 -8.73 -24.46 -52.75
C HIS A 197 -9.76 -23.97 -51.72
N PHE A 198 -11.00 -24.46 -51.77
CA PHE A 198 -12.00 -24.12 -50.76
C PHE A 198 -11.54 -24.43 -49.32
N HIS A 199 -10.80 -25.53 -49.13
CA HIS A 199 -10.25 -25.87 -47.82
C HIS A 199 -9.21 -24.86 -47.32
N THR A 200 -8.56 -24.10 -48.21
CA THR A 200 -7.63 -23.01 -47.84
C THR A 200 -8.32 -21.97 -46.96
N LEU A 201 -9.61 -21.68 -47.18
CA LEU A 201 -10.39 -20.76 -46.36
C LEU A 201 -10.51 -21.27 -44.92
N GLY A 202 -10.88 -22.55 -44.76
CA GLY A 202 -10.96 -23.21 -43.46
C GLY A 202 -9.60 -23.29 -42.76
N THR A 203 -8.53 -23.54 -43.51
CA THR A 203 -7.16 -23.58 -43.00
C THR A 203 -6.71 -22.22 -42.46
N VAL A 204 -6.95 -21.14 -43.21
CA VAL A 204 -6.60 -19.77 -42.79
C VAL A 204 -7.41 -19.35 -41.57
N GLN A 205 -8.71 -19.66 -41.54
CA GLN A 205 -9.54 -19.38 -40.37
C GLN A 205 -9.07 -20.16 -39.14
N ALA A 206 -8.84 -21.47 -39.27
CA ALA A 206 -8.37 -22.29 -38.16
C ALA A 206 -7.01 -21.83 -37.63
N ALA A 207 -6.13 -21.37 -38.52
CA ALA A 207 -4.84 -20.81 -38.13
C ALA A 207 -4.97 -19.47 -37.39
N ALA A 208 -5.82 -18.55 -37.87
CA ALA A 208 -6.09 -17.30 -37.18
C ALA A 208 -6.74 -17.54 -35.80
N GLU A 209 -7.66 -18.50 -35.70
CA GLU A 209 -8.24 -18.93 -34.42
C GLU A 209 -7.19 -19.56 -33.48
N ALA A 210 -6.26 -20.36 -34.01
CA ALA A 210 -5.18 -20.93 -33.21
C ALA A 210 -4.28 -19.85 -32.61
N VAL A 211 -3.90 -18.85 -33.41
CA VAL A 211 -3.14 -17.68 -32.92
C VAL A 211 -3.95 -16.88 -31.90
N SER A 212 -5.25 -16.66 -32.15
CA SER A 212 -6.16 -15.97 -31.23
C SER A 212 -6.21 -16.65 -29.86
N ARG A 213 -6.37 -17.99 -29.84
CA ARG A 213 -6.40 -18.78 -28.61
C ARG A 213 -5.05 -18.76 -27.89
N GLN A 214 -3.94 -18.80 -28.62
CA GLN A 214 -2.60 -18.69 -28.04
C GLN A 214 -2.39 -17.33 -27.37
N MET A 215 -2.86 -16.25 -27.99
CA MET A 215 -2.81 -14.90 -27.40
C MET A 215 -3.69 -14.78 -26.16
N ALA A 216 -4.93 -15.26 -26.22
CA ALA A 216 -5.82 -15.27 -25.06
C ALA A 216 -5.22 -16.06 -23.87
N LEU A 217 -4.61 -17.22 -24.14
CA LEU A 217 -3.94 -18.01 -23.11
C LEU A 217 -2.75 -17.27 -22.49
N GLN A 218 -1.96 -16.56 -23.30
CA GLN A 218 -0.81 -15.80 -22.81
C GLN A 218 -1.24 -14.66 -21.89
N VAL A 219 -2.29 -13.91 -22.26
CA VAL A 219 -2.85 -12.85 -21.41
C VAL A 219 -3.32 -13.41 -20.07
N LEU A 220 -4.05 -14.52 -20.07
CA LEU A 220 -4.51 -15.17 -18.84
C LEU A 220 -3.35 -15.63 -17.94
N LEU A 221 -2.26 -16.14 -18.53
CA LEU A 221 -1.07 -16.53 -17.77
C LEU A 221 -0.34 -15.32 -17.18
N GLU A 222 -0.26 -14.21 -17.91
CA GLU A 222 0.32 -12.95 -17.42
C GLU A 222 -0.53 -12.34 -16.28
N GLU A 223 -1.86 -12.34 -16.42
CA GLU A 223 -2.78 -11.93 -15.36
C GLU A 223 -2.64 -12.82 -14.11
N GLN A 224 -2.60 -14.15 -14.30
CA GLN A 224 -2.39 -15.08 -13.19
C GLN A 224 -1.05 -14.82 -12.48
N GLN A 225 0.03 -14.58 -13.23
CA GLN A 225 1.32 -14.24 -12.65
C GLN A 225 1.26 -12.91 -11.87
N ALA A 226 0.61 -11.88 -12.43
CA ALA A 226 0.44 -10.60 -11.74
C ALA A 226 -0.34 -10.74 -10.43
N VAL A 227 -1.43 -11.53 -10.42
CA VAL A 227 -2.19 -11.85 -9.21
C VAL A 227 -1.29 -12.51 -8.16
N LEU A 228 -0.54 -13.55 -8.56
CA LEU A 228 0.37 -14.27 -7.67
C LEU A 228 1.46 -13.35 -7.08
N GLU A 229 1.90 -12.33 -7.82
CA GLU A 229 2.93 -11.38 -7.39
C GLU A 229 2.40 -10.30 -6.40
N VAL A 230 1.09 -10.05 -6.36
CA VAL A 230 0.44 -9.08 -5.44
C VAL A 230 -0.02 -9.71 -4.13
N LEU A 231 -0.12 -11.04 -4.05
CA LEU A 231 -0.52 -11.72 -2.83
C LEU A 231 0.48 -11.44 -1.69
N ASN A 232 -0.05 -11.07 -0.51
CA ASN A 232 0.72 -10.94 0.74
C ASN A 232 1.00 -12.32 1.38
N GLU A 233 1.26 -13.31 0.54
CA GLU A 233 1.48 -14.70 0.91
C GLU A 233 2.50 -15.31 -0.04
N GLY A 234 3.46 -16.05 0.52
CA GLY A 234 4.55 -16.64 -0.23
C GLY A 234 4.06 -17.92 -0.89
N LEU A 235 4.08 -17.97 -2.21
CA LEU A 235 3.68 -19.17 -2.94
C LEU A 235 4.91 -19.83 -3.54
N VAL A 236 5.07 -21.11 -3.21
CA VAL A 236 6.09 -22.00 -3.75
C VAL A 236 5.39 -23.13 -4.49
N VAL A 237 5.64 -23.26 -5.79
CA VAL A 237 5.10 -24.35 -6.61
C VAL A 237 6.16 -25.42 -6.76
N LEU A 238 5.83 -26.66 -6.40
CA LEU A 238 6.70 -27.83 -6.47
C LEU A 238 6.21 -28.80 -7.54
N ASP A 239 7.15 -29.45 -8.22
CA ASP A 239 6.86 -30.58 -9.11
C ASP A 239 6.61 -31.88 -8.32
N GLN A 240 6.34 -32.97 -9.03
CA GLN A 240 6.08 -34.30 -8.45
C GLN A 240 7.28 -34.89 -7.67
N ARG A 241 8.49 -34.35 -7.86
CA ARG A 241 9.72 -34.76 -7.17
C ARG A 241 10.06 -33.85 -5.99
N GLY A 242 9.23 -32.84 -5.71
CA GLY A 242 9.47 -31.86 -4.66
C GLY A 242 10.48 -30.76 -5.04
N CYS A 243 10.78 -30.60 -6.34
CA CYS A 243 11.66 -29.53 -6.83
C CYS A 243 10.86 -28.25 -7.11
N ILE A 244 11.48 -27.10 -6.84
CA ILE A 244 10.87 -25.78 -6.98
C ILE A 244 10.65 -25.45 -8.46
N LYS A 245 9.40 -25.38 -8.89
CA LYS A 245 9.01 -24.98 -10.24
C LYS A 245 8.80 -23.47 -10.36
N ALA A 246 8.27 -22.83 -9.30
CA ALA A 246 8.06 -21.39 -9.27
C ALA A 246 8.03 -20.82 -7.84
N LEU A 247 8.36 -19.53 -7.71
CA LEU A 247 8.35 -18.74 -6.48
C LEU A 247 7.79 -17.33 -6.80
N ASN A 248 6.74 -16.88 -6.10
CA ASN A 248 6.32 -15.48 -6.21
C ASN A 248 7.29 -14.53 -5.47
N ARG A 249 7.17 -13.22 -5.66
CA ARG A 249 8.00 -12.20 -5.00
C ARG A 249 7.93 -12.29 -3.49
N TYR A 250 6.75 -12.51 -2.92
CA TYR A 250 6.61 -12.58 -1.48
C TYR A 250 7.39 -13.76 -0.89
N ALA A 251 7.33 -14.96 -1.50
CA ALA A 251 8.14 -16.10 -1.10
C ALA A 251 9.64 -15.79 -1.20
N ARG A 252 10.09 -15.21 -2.31
CA ARG A 252 11.49 -14.79 -2.49
C ARG A 252 11.96 -13.82 -1.41
N GLN A 253 11.12 -12.85 -1.06
CA GLN A 253 11.40 -11.88 0.01
C GLN A 253 11.42 -12.52 1.40
N LEU A 254 10.47 -13.42 1.69
CA LEU A 254 10.41 -14.13 2.97
C LEU A 254 11.66 -14.97 3.21
N PHE A 255 12.07 -15.74 2.20
CA PHE A 255 13.19 -16.68 2.31
C PHE A 255 14.55 -16.03 2.00
N GLY A 256 14.57 -14.77 1.52
CA GLY A 256 15.82 -14.09 1.14
C GLY A 256 16.51 -14.70 -0.07
N VAL A 257 15.76 -15.29 -0.99
CA VAL A 257 16.27 -16.05 -2.15
C VAL A 257 15.87 -15.41 -3.47
N GLY A 258 16.69 -15.61 -4.50
CA GLY A 258 16.36 -15.23 -5.87
C GLY A 258 15.76 -16.38 -6.69
N ARG A 259 15.81 -16.24 -8.01
CA ARG A 259 15.26 -17.23 -8.96
C ARG A 259 16.21 -18.41 -9.23
N GLU A 260 17.44 -18.34 -8.72
CA GLU A 260 18.47 -19.38 -8.83
C GLU A 260 18.09 -20.71 -8.17
N LEU A 261 17.08 -20.71 -7.29
CA LEU A 261 16.57 -21.93 -6.65
C LEU A 261 15.53 -22.68 -7.49
N ILE A 262 15.08 -22.13 -8.63
CA ILE A 262 14.19 -22.86 -9.54
C ILE A 262 14.92 -24.13 -10.04
N GLY A 263 14.25 -25.27 -9.95
CA GLY A 263 14.77 -26.60 -10.25
C GLY A 263 15.47 -27.29 -9.08
N SER A 264 15.72 -26.59 -7.97
CA SER A 264 16.33 -27.19 -6.76
C SER A 264 15.28 -27.79 -5.81
N PRO A 265 15.65 -28.75 -4.94
CA PRO A 265 14.72 -29.32 -3.95
C PRO A 265 14.18 -28.27 -2.98
N PHE A 266 12.92 -28.41 -2.53
CA PHE A 266 12.28 -27.48 -1.58
C PHE A 266 13.11 -27.18 -0.33
N GLN A 267 13.87 -28.17 0.16
CA GLN A 267 14.74 -28.05 1.34
C GLN A 267 15.86 -27.00 1.17
N ARG A 268 16.12 -26.55 -0.07
CA ARG A 268 17.02 -25.41 -0.34
C ARG A 268 16.42 -24.06 0.09
N LEU A 269 15.13 -23.96 0.39
CA LEU A 269 14.57 -22.75 1.02
C LEU A 269 14.85 -22.70 2.51
N GLY A 270 15.01 -23.85 3.15
CA GLY A 270 15.28 -24.00 4.57
C GLY A 270 14.82 -25.37 5.07
N ARG A 271 15.35 -25.80 6.21
CA ARG A 271 14.88 -27.02 6.88
C ARG A 271 13.72 -26.67 7.80
N SER A 272 12.65 -27.44 7.73
CA SER A 272 11.47 -27.31 8.61
C SER A 272 10.79 -28.65 8.79
N GLU A 273 9.81 -28.69 9.70
CA GLU A 273 8.95 -29.84 10.00
C GLU A 273 8.12 -30.31 8.80
N LEU A 274 8.05 -29.49 7.75
CA LEU A 274 7.39 -29.79 6.48
C LEU A 274 8.25 -30.58 5.50
N SER A 275 9.57 -30.65 5.71
CA SER A 275 10.50 -31.27 4.75
C SER A 275 10.16 -32.74 4.48
N ASP A 276 9.50 -33.40 5.43
CA ASP A 276 9.09 -34.80 5.38
C ASP A 276 7.58 -34.99 5.06
N ALA A 277 6.80 -33.91 5.00
CA ALA A 277 5.33 -33.93 4.89
C ALA A 277 4.77 -33.32 3.59
N LEU A 278 5.61 -33.09 2.58
CA LEU A 278 5.25 -32.43 1.31
C LEU A 278 4.22 -33.20 0.45
N GLY A 279 3.85 -34.43 0.81
CA GLY A 279 2.88 -35.24 0.09
C GLY A 279 1.45 -35.19 0.63
N GLU A 280 1.23 -34.66 1.83
CA GLU A 280 -0.08 -34.64 2.46
C GLU A 280 -0.70 -33.23 2.46
N PRO A 281 -2.03 -33.10 2.26
CA PRO A 281 -2.69 -31.81 2.36
C PRO A 281 -2.63 -31.30 3.80
N VAL A 282 -1.96 -30.18 4.00
CA VAL A 282 -1.82 -29.51 5.30
C VAL A 282 -2.50 -28.14 5.19
N ARG A 283 -3.19 -27.71 6.25
CA ARG A 283 -3.76 -26.36 6.32
C ARG A 283 -3.30 -25.67 7.58
N ASP A 284 -2.85 -24.44 7.42
CA ASP A 284 -2.55 -23.50 8.49
C ASP A 284 -1.66 -24.08 9.60
N ARG A 285 -0.66 -24.88 9.22
CA ARG A 285 0.29 -25.49 10.16
C ARG A 285 1.40 -24.52 10.49
N ASP A 286 1.65 -24.32 11.78
CA ASP A 286 2.81 -23.59 12.25
C ASP A 286 4.08 -24.37 11.95
N CYS A 287 5.02 -23.74 11.25
CA CYS A 287 6.31 -24.31 10.87
C CYS A 287 7.41 -23.27 11.06
N THR A 288 8.59 -23.73 11.50
CA THR A 288 9.77 -22.88 11.63
C THR A 288 10.80 -23.30 10.59
N PHE A 289 11.11 -22.39 9.67
CA PHE A 289 12.16 -22.61 8.68
C PHE A 289 13.50 -22.13 9.22
N HIS A 290 14.47 -23.03 9.24
CA HIS A 290 15.88 -22.72 9.46
C HIS A 290 16.52 -22.40 8.12
N LEU A 291 16.84 -21.12 7.91
CA LEU A 291 17.40 -20.59 6.66
C LEU A 291 18.93 -20.76 6.60
N HIS A 292 19.51 -20.59 5.41
CA HIS A 292 20.96 -20.78 5.20
C HIS A 292 21.83 -19.73 5.89
N ASP A 293 21.29 -18.56 6.18
CA ASP A 293 21.96 -17.48 6.93
C ASP A 293 21.86 -17.65 8.45
N ALA A 294 21.45 -18.84 8.90
CA ALA A 294 21.16 -19.20 10.29
C ALA A 294 19.99 -18.45 10.93
N SER A 295 19.23 -17.66 10.17
CA SER A 295 18.00 -17.05 10.67
C SER A 295 16.85 -18.06 10.75
N GLN A 296 15.86 -17.74 11.57
CA GLN A 296 14.64 -18.53 11.74
C GLN A 296 13.44 -17.75 11.20
N LEU A 297 12.64 -18.40 10.37
CA LEU A 297 11.43 -17.84 9.80
C LEU A 297 10.22 -18.66 10.25
N ALA A 298 9.41 -18.08 11.12
CA ALA A 298 8.19 -18.71 11.60
C ALA A 298 6.99 -18.37 10.70
N CYS A 299 6.39 -19.39 10.11
CA CYS A 299 5.34 -19.26 9.13
C CYS A 299 4.16 -20.17 9.44
N LEU A 300 3.00 -19.74 8.97
CA LEU A 300 1.83 -20.56 8.87
C LEU A 300 1.77 -21.08 7.43
N VAL A 301 1.78 -22.40 7.28
CA VAL A 301 1.97 -23.06 6.00
C VAL A 301 0.79 -23.95 5.65
N SER A 302 0.34 -23.81 4.41
CA SER A 302 -0.67 -24.66 3.81
C SER A 302 -0.08 -25.36 2.59
N VAL A 303 -0.37 -26.65 2.45
CA VAL A 303 0.11 -27.53 1.39
C VAL A 303 -1.10 -28.02 0.62
N CYS A 304 -1.18 -27.67 -0.66
CA CYS A 304 -2.28 -28.02 -1.55
C CYS A 304 -1.76 -28.86 -2.72
N PRO A 305 -2.09 -30.16 -2.78
CA PRO A 305 -1.72 -30.99 -3.93
C PRO A 305 -2.47 -30.57 -5.19
N LEU A 306 -1.81 -30.68 -6.34
CA LEU A 306 -2.38 -30.37 -7.66
C LEU A 306 -2.92 -31.63 -8.34
N GLU A 307 -4.01 -31.50 -9.09
CA GLU A 307 -4.65 -32.63 -9.81
C GLU A 307 -3.73 -33.30 -10.84
N GLN A 308 -2.83 -32.54 -11.46
CA GLN A 308 -1.86 -33.01 -12.46
C GLN A 308 -0.51 -33.44 -11.83
N GLY A 309 -0.47 -33.57 -10.50
CA GLY A 309 0.73 -33.85 -9.72
C GLY A 309 1.58 -32.62 -9.41
N GLY A 310 2.36 -32.70 -8.33
CA GLY A 310 3.03 -31.55 -7.73
C GLY A 310 2.17 -30.88 -6.66
N VAL A 311 2.71 -29.85 -6.02
CA VAL A 311 2.16 -29.29 -4.79
C VAL A 311 2.39 -27.79 -4.73
N ILE A 312 1.38 -27.04 -4.27
CA ILE A 312 1.52 -25.62 -3.93
C ILE A 312 1.70 -25.53 -2.42
N VAL A 313 2.80 -24.91 -2.00
CA VAL A 313 3.05 -24.55 -0.61
C VAL A 313 2.80 -23.06 -0.48
N SER A 314 1.74 -22.69 0.26
CA SER A 314 1.50 -21.30 0.65
C SER A 314 2.09 -21.05 2.03
N VAL A 315 2.87 -19.99 2.13
CA VAL A 315 3.68 -19.63 3.27
C VAL A 315 3.30 -18.21 3.66
N ARG A 316 2.51 -18.10 4.72
CA ARG A 316 2.18 -16.80 5.28
C ARG A 316 3.09 -16.54 6.46
N GLU A 317 3.70 -15.35 6.49
CA GLU A 317 4.37 -14.89 7.71
C GLU A 317 3.33 -14.91 8.83
N ASN A 318 3.61 -15.64 9.91
CA ASN A 318 2.67 -15.75 11.00
C ASN A 318 2.63 -14.40 11.75
N ARG A 319 1.68 -13.53 11.38
CA ARG A 319 1.46 -12.23 12.04
C ARG A 319 1.05 -12.37 13.50
N ARG A 320 0.56 -13.53 13.96
CA ARG A 320 0.39 -13.77 15.42
C ARG A 320 1.72 -13.93 16.10
N ILE A 321 2.71 -14.56 15.46
CA ILE A 321 4.07 -14.51 15.99
C ILE A 321 4.57 -13.08 15.91
N ARG A 322 4.30 -12.27 14.89
CA ARG A 322 4.64 -10.84 14.90
C ARG A 322 3.79 -9.96 15.83
N GLU A 323 2.64 -10.40 16.32
CA GLU A 323 1.85 -9.78 17.40
C GLU A 323 2.32 -10.25 18.76
N ILE A 324 2.81 -11.48 18.88
CA ILE A 324 3.60 -11.98 19.99
C ILE A 324 4.98 -11.31 19.96
N THR A 325 5.56 -11.02 18.79
CA THR A 325 6.84 -10.36 18.57
C THR A 325 6.66 -8.85 18.64
N ARG A 326 5.46 -8.29 18.38
CA ARG A 326 5.11 -6.89 18.68
C ARG A 326 4.73 -6.73 20.14
N ARG A 327 4.12 -7.74 20.76
CA ARG A 327 4.07 -7.87 22.22
C ARG A 327 5.51 -7.97 22.75
N ILE A 328 6.44 -8.64 22.05
CA ILE A 328 7.86 -8.71 22.41
C ILE A 328 8.66 -7.44 22.04
N ILE A 329 8.24 -6.66 21.04
CA ILE A 329 8.81 -5.33 20.76
C ILE A 329 8.33 -4.33 21.81
N GLY A 330 7.17 -4.57 22.41
CA GLY A 330 6.78 -3.99 23.69
C GLY A 330 7.32 -4.74 24.92
N THR A 331 8.11 -5.81 24.73
CA THR A 331 8.88 -6.52 25.77
C THR A 331 10.40 -6.39 25.65
N GLN A 332 10.93 -5.50 24.79
CA GLN A 332 12.36 -5.27 24.68
C GLN A 332 12.65 -3.81 24.97
N ALA A 333 13.37 -3.56 26.07
CA ALA A 333 13.85 -2.24 26.41
C ALA A 333 14.92 -1.82 25.40
N ARG A 334 14.66 -0.77 24.64
CA ARG A 334 15.59 -0.27 23.61
C ARG A 334 16.55 0.80 24.14
N TYR A 335 16.13 1.49 25.19
CA TYR A 335 16.85 2.65 25.70
C TYR A 335 17.76 2.26 26.85
N THR A 336 18.98 2.77 26.79
CA THR A 336 19.98 2.64 27.86
C THR A 336 20.19 3.99 28.54
N PHE A 337 20.98 4.03 29.62
CA PHE A 337 21.30 5.30 30.29
C PHE A 337 22.00 6.29 29.35
N GLU A 338 22.76 5.81 28.36
CA GLU A 338 23.42 6.63 27.34
C GLU A 338 22.42 7.29 26.37
N THR A 339 21.20 6.75 26.26
CA THR A 339 20.14 7.33 25.43
C THR A 339 19.55 8.59 26.08
N ILE A 340 19.66 8.73 27.40
CA ILE A 340 19.11 9.88 28.14
C ILE A 340 20.10 11.04 28.07
N LEU A 341 19.77 12.04 27.26
CA LEU A 341 20.63 13.21 27.04
C LEU A 341 20.46 14.28 28.12
N GLY A 342 21.60 14.76 28.62
CA GLY A 342 21.68 15.94 29.48
C GLY A 342 22.94 15.95 30.35
N THR A 343 23.37 17.15 30.69
CA THR A 343 24.60 17.45 31.45
C THR A 343 24.32 18.24 32.73
N SER A 344 23.10 18.76 32.89
CA SER A 344 22.70 19.46 34.11
C SER A 344 22.81 18.58 35.35
N ARG A 345 23.12 19.17 36.50
CA ARG A 345 23.21 18.43 37.77
C ARG A 345 21.92 17.67 38.08
N ALA A 346 20.76 18.29 37.85
CA ALA A 346 19.47 17.69 38.13
C ALA A 346 19.23 16.37 37.37
N ILE A 347 19.59 16.29 36.08
CA ILE A 347 19.44 15.04 35.32
C ILE A 347 20.52 14.01 35.68
N GLN A 348 21.73 14.47 36.02
CA GLN A 348 22.81 13.59 36.45
C GLN A 348 22.49 12.91 37.79
N ASP A 349 21.85 13.62 38.72
CA ASP A 349 21.37 13.06 39.99
C ASP A 349 20.30 11.97 39.72
N ALA A 350 19.37 12.21 38.80
CA ALA A 350 18.36 11.22 38.40
C ALA A 350 18.99 9.99 37.70
N LEU A 351 19.99 10.19 36.83
CA LEU A 351 20.74 9.11 36.18
C LEU A 351 21.52 8.26 37.20
N HIS A 352 22.10 8.91 38.22
CA HIS A 352 22.79 8.20 39.30
C HIS A 352 21.83 7.31 40.09
N LEU A 353 20.67 7.83 40.49
CA LEU A 353 19.63 7.04 41.16
C LEU A 353 19.11 5.91 40.26
N GLY A 354 18.94 6.15 38.97
CA GLY A 354 18.55 5.11 38.01
C GLY A 354 19.55 3.95 37.95
N ARG A 355 20.85 4.25 37.94
CA ARG A 355 21.91 3.22 37.98
C ARG A 355 21.96 2.45 39.30
N ILE A 356 21.64 3.10 40.42
CA ILE A 356 21.49 2.41 41.71
C ILE A 356 20.28 1.47 41.64
N ALA A 357 19.14 1.97 41.14
CA ALA A 357 17.93 1.18 40.98
C ALA A 357 18.17 -0.02 40.06
N SER A 358 18.92 0.11 38.97
CA SER A 358 19.16 -1.00 38.03
C SER A 358 19.82 -2.23 38.70
N ARG A 359 20.63 -2.00 39.73
CA ARG A 359 21.34 -3.04 40.51
C ARG A 359 20.53 -3.65 41.65
N SER A 360 19.26 -3.26 41.81
CA SER A 360 18.36 -3.75 42.85
C SER A 360 17.14 -4.41 42.25
N GLU A 361 16.66 -5.48 42.88
CA GLU A 361 15.37 -6.13 42.55
C GLU A 361 14.17 -5.41 43.19
N SER A 362 14.42 -4.36 43.99
CA SER A 362 13.35 -3.61 44.66
C SER A 362 12.45 -2.86 43.68
N THR A 363 11.20 -2.67 44.08
CA THR A 363 10.26 -1.80 43.37
C THR A 363 10.81 -0.39 43.23
N THR A 364 10.69 0.15 42.02
CA THR A 364 11.16 1.52 41.73
C THR A 364 9.98 2.38 41.30
N LEU A 365 9.75 3.47 42.04
CA LEU A 365 8.75 4.48 41.73
C LEU A 365 9.41 5.69 41.08
N ILE A 366 9.05 5.95 39.82
CA ILE A 366 9.53 7.07 39.02
C ILE A 366 8.51 8.21 39.10
N LEU A 367 8.89 9.30 39.76
CA LEU A 367 8.09 10.51 39.89
C LEU A 367 8.52 11.54 38.85
N GLY A 368 7.55 12.17 38.18
CA GLY A 368 7.85 13.28 37.30
C GLY A 368 6.67 13.70 36.44
N GLU A 369 6.69 14.94 35.98
CA GLU A 369 5.64 15.49 35.13
C GLU A 369 5.47 14.71 33.82
N SER A 370 4.34 14.92 33.15
CA SER A 370 4.14 14.35 31.81
C SER A 370 5.17 14.92 30.83
N GLY A 371 5.68 14.06 29.94
CA GLY A 371 6.63 14.45 28.90
C GLY A 371 8.08 14.63 29.36
N THR A 372 8.47 14.26 30.58
CA THR A 372 9.87 14.35 31.06
C THR A 372 10.77 13.19 30.61
N GLY A 373 10.19 12.08 30.16
CA GLY A 373 10.92 10.88 29.72
C GLY A 373 10.97 9.73 30.73
N LYS A 374 9.97 9.58 31.60
CA LYS A 374 9.91 8.51 32.63
C LYS A 374 10.10 7.09 32.05
N GLU A 375 9.55 6.82 30.88
CA GLU A 375 9.70 5.53 30.20
C GLU A 375 11.16 5.23 29.79
N LEU A 376 11.93 6.25 29.39
CA LEU A 376 13.37 6.09 29.08
C LEU A 376 14.13 5.60 30.31
N PHE A 377 13.81 6.15 31.49
CA PHE A 377 14.39 5.71 32.75
C PHE A 377 14.01 4.27 33.08
N ALA A 378 12.74 3.90 32.92
CA ALA A 378 12.30 2.52 33.18
C ALA A 378 13.02 1.49 32.29
N GLN A 379 13.14 1.79 30.99
CA GLN A 379 13.87 0.94 30.05
C GLN A 379 15.37 0.88 30.37
N ALA A 380 15.99 2.01 30.70
CA ALA A 380 17.40 2.07 31.07
C ALA A 380 17.70 1.29 32.36
N ILE A 381 16.81 1.35 33.36
CA ILE A 381 16.89 0.59 34.60
C ILE A 381 16.83 -0.92 34.30
N HIS A 382 15.89 -1.36 33.46
CA HIS A 382 15.80 -2.76 33.06
C HIS A 382 17.07 -3.23 32.32
N ASN A 383 17.53 -2.46 31.33
CA ASN A 383 18.73 -2.79 30.56
C ASN A 383 20.02 -2.81 31.40
N GLY A 384 20.07 -2.02 32.47
CA GLY A 384 21.18 -2.01 33.43
C GLY A 384 21.04 -3.02 34.58
N SER A 385 20.06 -3.93 34.52
CA SER A 385 19.78 -4.92 35.56
C SER A 385 20.18 -6.34 35.17
N GLU A 386 20.13 -7.28 36.13
CA GLU A 386 20.35 -8.71 35.88
C GLU A 386 19.26 -9.34 34.99
N ARG A 387 18.09 -8.70 34.91
CA ARG A 387 16.95 -9.13 34.08
C ARG A 387 16.97 -8.56 32.65
N CYS A 388 18.08 -7.99 32.19
CA CYS A 388 18.19 -7.34 30.88
C CYS A 388 17.92 -8.27 29.68
N ASN A 389 18.06 -9.59 29.86
CA ASN A 389 17.74 -10.59 28.85
C ASN A 389 16.28 -11.11 28.95
N GLY A 390 15.55 -10.71 29.99
CA GLY A 390 14.14 -11.05 30.21
C GLY A 390 13.19 -10.05 29.55
N PRO A 391 11.87 -10.32 29.55
CA PRO A 391 10.88 -9.41 28.94
C PRO A 391 10.73 -8.09 29.72
N PHE A 392 10.63 -6.96 29.02
CA PHE A 392 10.30 -5.64 29.56
C PHE A 392 8.89 -5.18 29.15
N VAL A 393 7.84 -5.55 29.88
CA VAL A 393 6.46 -5.21 29.47
C VAL A 393 6.07 -3.81 29.95
N ALA A 394 5.84 -2.87 29.02
CA ALA A 394 5.32 -1.54 29.36
C ALA A 394 3.78 -1.46 29.26
N VAL A 395 3.13 -0.90 30.29
CA VAL A 395 1.68 -0.72 30.35
C VAL A 395 1.36 0.70 30.83
N ASN A 396 0.57 1.44 30.06
CA ASN A 396 0.02 2.72 30.50
C ASN A 396 -1.37 2.51 31.11
N CYS A 397 -1.48 2.66 32.43
CA CYS A 397 -2.71 2.43 33.17
C CYS A 397 -3.78 3.50 32.90
N GLY A 398 -3.39 4.72 32.51
CA GLY A 398 -4.32 5.80 32.16
C GLY A 398 -4.94 5.67 30.77
N ALA A 399 -4.33 4.90 29.87
CA ALA A 399 -4.84 4.68 28.50
C ALA A 399 -5.89 3.55 28.41
N ILE A 400 -5.97 2.69 29.43
CA ILE A 400 -6.89 1.55 29.44
C ILE A 400 -8.18 1.97 30.16
N PRO A 401 -9.38 1.70 29.59
CA PRO A 401 -10.64 1.94 30.29
C PRO A 401 -10.64 1.28 31.67
N ARG A 402 -11.11 2.00 32.70
CA ARG A 402 -11.03 1.55 34.11
C ARG A 402 -11.57 0.13 34.33
N ASP A 403 -12.64 -0.22 33.62
CA ASP A 403 -13.30 -1.53 33.72
C ASP A 403 -12.49 -2.67 33.08
N LEU A 404 -11.53 -2.35 32.21
CA LEU A 404 -10.70 -3.32 31.49
C LEU A 404 -9.27 -3.43 32.04
N VAL A 405 -8.79 -2.45 32.82
CA VAL A 405 -7.44 -2.42 33.39
C VAL A 405 -7.10 -3.73 34.10
N GLN A 406 -8.03 -4.26 34.90
CA GLN A 406 -7.82 -5.49 35.64
C GLN A 406 -7.68 -6.70 34.71
N SER A 407 -8.58 -6.85 33.73
CA SER A 407 -8.54 -7.98 32.78
C SER A 407 -7.32 -7.95 31.85
N GLU A 408 -6.82 -6.77 31.50
CA GLU A 408 -5.61 -6.61 30.69
C GLU A 408 -4.35 -6.96 31.50
N LEU A 409 -4.22 -6.44 32.72
CA LEU A 409 -3.05 -6.67 33.56
C LEU A 409 -2.94 -8.12 34.04
N PHE A 410 -4.04 -8.68 34.54
CA PHE A 410 -4.03 -9.98 35.23
C PHE A 410 -4.60 -11.12 34.38
N GLY A 411 -5.18 -10.83 33.21
CA GLY A 411 -5.78 -11.81 32.32
C GLY A 411 -7.20 -12.18 32.74
N HIS A 412 -7.89 -12.96 31.92
CA HIS A 412 -9.24 -13.45 32.19
C HIS A 412 -9.46 -14.86 31.67
N VAL A 413 -10.38 -15.58 32.30
CA VAL A 413 -10.88 -16.87 31.78
C VAL A 413 -12.04 -16.66 30.83
N GLU A 414 -12.35 -17.67 30.02
CA GLU A 414 -13.53 -17.66 29.16
C GLU A 414 -14.81 -17.45 30.00
N GLY A 415 -15.67 -16.53 29.57
CA GLY A 415 -16.93 -16.22 30.25
C GLY A 415 -16.79 -15.31 31.47
N ALA A 416 -15.64 -14.70 31.73
CA ALA A 416 -15.43 -13.80 32.88
C ALA A 416 -16.31 -12.54 32.84
N PHE A 417 -16.63 -12.03 31.64
CA PHE A 417 -17.53 -10.90 31.41
C PHE A 417 -18.16 -10.97 30.00
N THR A 418 -19.19 -10.17 29.75
CA THR A 418 -19.86 -10.09 28.45
C THR A 418 -18.90 -9.55 27.38
N GLY A 419 -18.59 -10.36 26.38
CA GLY A 419 -17.62 -10.02 25.33
C GLY A 419 -16.20 -10.56 25.56
N SER A 420 -15.98 -11.37 26.60
CA SER A 420 -14.72 -12.09 26.80
C SER A 420 -14.37 -12.99 25.61
N ALA A 421 -13.08 -13.06 25.27
CA ALA A 421 -12.61 -13.86 24.15
C ALA A 421 -12.82 -15.36 24.41
N ARG A 422 -13.24 -16.12 23.38
CA ARG A 422 -13.33 -17.58 23.44
C ARG A 422 -11.93 -18.15 23.77
N GLY A 423 -11.83 -18.97 24.82
CA GLY A 423 -10.57 -19.51 25.35
C GLY A 423 -9.85 -18.66 26.41
N GLY A 424 -10.33 -17.45 26.73
CA GLY A 424 -9.70 -16.53 27.69
C GLY A 424 -8.42 -15.87 27.18
N ALA A 425 -7.79 -15.03 28.01
CA ALA A 425 -6.55 -14.31 27.66
C ALA A 425 -5.57 -14.23 28.84
N ALA A 426 -4.28 -14.37 28.55
CA ALA A 426 -3.20 -14.16 29.52
C ALA A 426 -3.00 -12.67 29.83
N GLY A 427 -2.69 -12.34 31.08
CA GLY A 427 -2.44 -10.97 31.52
C GLY A 427 -1.05 -10.44 31.18
N LYS A 428 -0.86 -9.13 31.24
CA LYS A 428 0.47 -8.50 31.07
C LYS A 428 1.50 -8.96 32.09
N PHE A 429 1.10 -9.29 33.32
CA PHE A 429 2.01 -9.86 34.32
C PHE A 429 2.54 -11.24 33.91
N GLU A 430 1.70 -12.10 33.30
CA GLU A 430 2.15 -13.40 32.75
C GLU A 430 3.17 -13.21 31.61
N LEU A 431 3.00 -12.14 30.81
CA LEU A 431 3.92 -11.82 29.72
C LEU A 431 5.26 -11.24 30.21
N ALA A 432 5.31 -10.75 31.45
CA ALA A 432 6.49 -10.13 32.05
C ALA A 432 7.27 -11.11 32.95
N ASP A 433 6.82 -12.36 33.04
CA ASP A 433 7.41 -13.39 33.91
C ASP A 433 8.89 -13.63 33.57
N GLY A 434 9.74 -13.70 34.60
CA GLY A 434 11.20 -13.73 34.48
C GLY A 434 11.84 -12.40 34.05
N GLY A 435 11.07 -11.32 33.97
CA GLY A 435 11.49 -10.02 33.45
C GLY A 435 11.06 -8.83 34.32
N THR A 436 10.66 -7.74 33.68
CA THR A 436 10.25 -6.48 34.31
C THR A 436 8.94 -5.99 33.70
N ILE A 437 8.03 -5.52 34.53
CA ILE A 437 6.84 -4.77 34.10
C ILE A 437 6.98 -3.30 34.48
N PHE A 438 6.72 -2.42 33.52
CA PHE A 438 6.66 -0.98 33.70
C PHE A 438 5.21 -0.52 33.69
N LEU A 439 4.76 0.08 34.79
CA LEU A 439 3.40 0.60 34.96
C LEU A 439 3.42 2.13 34.94
N ASP A 440 3.12 2.73 33.79
CA ASP A 440 3.00 4.18 33.64
C ASP A 440 1.62 4.66 34.08
N GLU A 441 1.58 5.85 34.66
CA GLU A 441 0.39 6.45 35.27
C GLU A 441 -0.32 5.56 36.30
N ILE A 442 0.46 4.96 37.22
CA ILE A 442 -0.08 4.05 38.26
C ILE A 442 -1.16 4.71 39.14
N GLY A 443 -1.10 6.03 39.31
CA GLY A 443 -2.08 6.81 40.07
C GLY A 443 -3.48 6.89 39.44
N ASP A 444 -3.67 6.37 38.21
CA ASP A 444 -4.96 6.30 37.51
C ASP A 444 -5.61 4.92 37.57
N MET A 445 -4.99 3.95 38.24
CA MET A 445 -5.47 2.58 38.36
C MET A 445 -6.76 2.47 39.20
N SER A 446 -7.71 1.62 38.76
CA SER A 446 -8.91 1.31 39.51
C SER A 446 -8.60 0.62 40.84
N PHE A 447 -9.47 0.79 41.84
CA PHE A 447 -9.24 0.25 43.19
C PHE A 447 -9.11 -1.28 43.18
N ASP A 448 -9.89 -1.99 42.37
CA ASP A 448 -9.80 -3.45 42.25
C ASP A 448 -8.47 -3.91 41.66
N ALA A 449 -7.94 -3.18 40.67
CA ALA A 449 -6.62 -3.46 40.11
C ALA A 449 -5.49 -3.17 41.13
N GLN A 450 -5.66 -2.16 42.00
CA GLN A 450 -4.72 -1.90 43.11
C GLN A 450 -4.66 -3.08 44.09
N VAL A 451 -5.81 -3.70 44.40
CA VAL A 451 -5.87 -4.91 45.26
C VAL A 451 -5.13 -6.08 44.62
N SER A 452 -5.37 -6.34 43.34
CA SER A 452 -4.66 -7.40 42.61
C SER A 452 -3.16 -7.13 42.51
N LEU A 453 -2.75 -5.88 42.27
CA LEU A 453 -1.33 -5.50 42.21
C LEU A 453 -0.62 -5.69 43.55
N LEU A 454 -1.29 -5.38 44.66
CA LEU A 454 -0.73 -5.60 46.01
C LEU A 454 -0.41 -7.08 46.25
N ARG A 455 -1.27 -8.00 45.79
CA ARG A 455 -1.01 -9.45 45.90
C ARG A 455 0.21 -9.87 45.08
N VAL A 456 0.37 -9.35 43.87
CA VAL A 456 1.59 -9.62 43.08
C VAL A 456 2.85 -9.16 43.82
N LEU A 457 2.81 -7.96 44.41
CA LEU A 457 3.93 -7.39 45.15
C LEU A 457 4.28 -8.11 46.46
N GLN A 458 3.29 -8.74 47.10
CA GLN A 458 3.47 -9.39 48.40
C GLN A 458 3.74 -10.89 48.28
N GLU A 459 3.01 -11.57 47.39
CA GLU A 459 2.93 -13.03 47.32
C GLU A 459 3.55 -13.59 46.03
N GLY A 460 3.86 -12.74 45.03
CA GLY A 460 4.31 -13.20 43.72
C GLY A 460 3.21 -13.91 42.92
N GLU A 461 1.94 -13.72 43.29
CA GLU A 461 0.82 -14.44 42.70
C GLU A 461 -0.13 -13.55 41.91
N ILE A 462 -0.58 -14.06 40.77
CA ILE A 462 -1.64 -13.48 39.96
C ILE A 462 -2.86 -14.40 39.94
N THR A 463 -4.05 -13.83 39.89
CA THR A 463 -5.30 -14.56 39.67
C THR A 463 -6.01 -13.92 38.48
N ARG A 464 -6.26 -14.69 37.41
CA ARG A 464 -7.03 -14.21 36.26
C ARG A 464 -8.45 -13.85 36.70
N VAL A 465 -9.03 -12.83 36.09
CA VAL A 465 -10.43 -12.46 36.36
C VAL A 465 -11.34 -13.66 36.05
N GLY A 466 -12.15 -14.05 37.04
CA GLY A 466 -13.03 -15.22 36.97
C GLY A 466 -12.36 -16.58 37.26
N ALA A 467 -11.04 -16.64 37.44
CA ALA A 467 -10.34 -17.87 37.82
C ALA A 467 -10.42 -18.15 39.32
N LYS A 468 -10.38 -19.44 39.68
CA LYS A 468 -10.30 -19.91 41.08
C LYS A 468 -8.88 -20.23 41.55
N GLN A 469 -7.94 -20.35 40.63
CA GLN A 469 -6.55 -20.74 40.90
C GLN A 469 -5.63 -19.55 40.66
N SER A 470 -4.72 -19.31 41.61
CA SER A 470 -3.62 -18.37 41.44
C SER A 470 -2.45 -19.02 40.70
N ARG A 471 -1.57 -18.20 40.15
CA ARG A 471 -0.33 -18.60 39.48
C ARG A 471 0.82 -17.76 40.00
N GLN A 472 1.94 -18.42 40.28
CA GLN A 472 3.18 -17.78 40.66
C GLN A 472 3.82 -17.10 39.44
N VAL A 473 4.31 -15.88 39.62
CA VAL A 473 5.05 -15.08 38.64
C VAL A 473 6.22 -14.38 39.32
N ASP A 474 7.36 -14.35 38.65
CA ASP A 474 8.55 -13.63 39.09
C ASP A 474 8.76 -12.39 38.20
N VAL A 475 8.23 -11.25 38.64
CA VAL A 475 8.26 -10.00 37.87
C VAL A 475 8.79 -8.86 38.71
N ARG A 476 9.84 -8.19 38.22
CA ARG A 476 10.29 -6.91 38.77
C ARG A 476 9.35 -5.79 38.36
N ILE A 477 8.94 -4.94 39.31
CA ILE A 477 7.99 -3.86 39.04
C ILE A 477 8.67 -2.48 39.08
N ILE A 478 8.50 -1.72 37.99
CA ILE A 478 8.83 -0.30 37.91
C ILE A 478 7.53 0.46 37.69
N ALA A 479 7.20 1.41 38.55
CA ALA A 479 5.98 2.21 38.43
C ALA A 479 6.34 3.67 38.13
N ALA A 480 5.49 4.39 37.40
CA ALA A 480 5.65 5.81 37.15
C ALA A 480 4.32 6.56 37.35
N THR A 481 4.42 7.83 37.77
CA THR A 481 3.26 8.73 37.80
C THR A 481 3.67 10.20 37.83
N HIS A 482 2.80 11.07 37.32
CA HIS A 482 2.88 12.51 37.52
C HIS A 482 2.09 13.00 38.75
N ARG A 483 1.26 12.14 39.36
CA ARG A 483 0.39 12.50 40.48
C ARG A 483 1.14 12.45 41.81
N ASN A 484 0.66 13.24 42.77
CA ASN A 484 1.10 13.12 44.15
C ASN A 484 0.37 11.94 44.83
N LEU A 485 1.01 10.76 44.86
CA LEU A 485 0.42 9.57 45.47
C LEU A 485 0.13 9.74 46.97
N SER A 486 0.95 10.51 47.70
CA SER A 486 0.71 10.75 49.14
C SER A 486 -0.59 11.52 49.38
N GLN A 487 -0.91 12.47 48.49
CA GLN A 487 -2.19 13.18 48.50
C GLN A 487 -3.33 12.25 48.07
N ALA A 488 -3.14 11.43 47.03
CA ALA A 488 -4.15 10.47 46.58
C ALA A 488 -4.50 9.43 47.66
N VAL A 489 -3.54 9.07 48.53
CA VAL A 489 -3.78 8.23 49.71
C VAL A 489 -4.64 8.97 50.74
N ALA A 490 -4.31 10.23 51.05
CA ALA A 490 -5.08 11.04 51.99
C ALA A 490 -6.53 11.27 51.51
N GLU A 491 -6.76 11.33 50.21
CA GLU A 491 -8.07 11.48 49.57
C GLU A 491 -8.82 10.15 49.37
N GLY A 492 -8.21 9.01 49.74
CA GLY A 492 -8.81 7.67 49.59
C GLY A 492 -8.86 7.14 48.14
N ALA A 493 -8.21 7.82 47.19
CA ALA A 493 -8.15 7.42 45.79
C ALA A 493 -7.06 6.37 45.50
N PHE A 494 -6.09 6.22 46.41
CA PHE A 494 -5.01 5.24 46.30
C PHE A 494 -4.81 4.53 47.64
N ARG A 495 -4.53 3.22 47.62
CA ARG A 495 -4.35 2.48 48.87
C ARG A 495 -3.01 2.77 49.53
N GLU A 496 -3.05 2.98 50.85
CA GLU A 496 -1.87 3.25 51.67
C GLU A 496 -0.87 2.08 51.66
N ASP A 497 -1.37 0.84 51.78
CA ASP A 497 -0.54 -0.37 51.78
C ASP A 497 0.25 -0.57 50.47
N LEU A 498 -0.40 -0.31 49.34
CA LEU A 498 0.23 -0.35 48.01
C LEU A 498 1.26 0.77 47.85
N TYR A 499 0.96 1.98 48.33
CA TYR A 499 1.89 3.12 48.24
C TYR A 499 3.23 2.80 48.90
N TYR A 500 3.23 2.26 50.12
CA TYR A 500 4.47 1.90 50.82
C TYR A 500 5.24 0.76 50.14
N ARG A 501 4.55 -0.17 49.46
CA ARG A 501 5.20 -1.26 48.70
C ARG A 501 5.78 -0.80 47.36
N LEU A 502 5.22 0.23 46.75
CA LEU A 502 5.75 0.82 45.51
C LEU A 502 6.90 1.80 45.79
N ASN A 503 6.81 2.57 46.86
CA ASN A 503 7.76 3.64 47.19
C ASN A 503 8.98 3.14 47.98
N VAL A 504 9.63 2.07 47.49
CA VAL A 504 10.86 1.52 48.10
C VAL A 504 12.08 2.27 47.57
N LEU A 505 12.27 2.29 46.24
CA LEU A 505 13.25 3.15 45.58
C LEU A 505 12.52 4.28 44.85
N ASN A 506 12.86 5.53 45.16
CA ASN A 506 12.21 6.70 44.56
C ASN A 506 13.19 7.42 43.63
N LEU A 507 12.79 7.61 42.38
CA LEU A 507 13.53 8.35 41.37
C LEU A 507 12.69 9.51 40.87
N SER A 508 13.14 10.74 41.12
CA SER A 508 12.50 11.94 40.59
C SER A 508 13.15 12.39 39.27
N VAL A 509 12.37 12.43 38.20
CA VAL A 509 12.80 12.95 36.89
C VAL A 509 12.50 14.45 36.83
N PRO A 510 13.53 15.31 36.71
CA PRO A 510 13.34 16.75 36.76
C PRO A 510 12.61 17.27 35.52
N PRO A 511 11.68 18.24 35.67
CA PRO A 511 11.06 18.90 34.54
C PRO A 511 12.10 19.73 33.76
N LEU A 512 11.85 19.97 32.48
CA LEU A 512 12.78 20.62 31.55
C LEU A 512 13.20 22.02 32.04
N ARG A 513 12.28 22.75 32.69
CA ARG A 513 12.56 24.07 33.29
C ARG A 513 13.60 24.08 34.42
N MET A 514 13.87 22.92 35.04
CA MET A 514 14.92 22.73 36.06
C MET A 514 16.26 22.31 35.46
N ARG A 515 16.30 22.02 34.15
CA ARG A 515 17.49 21.62 33.39
C ARG A 515 17.62 22.40 32.09
N ARG A 516 17.50 23.73 32.17
CA ARG A 516 17.49 24.62 31.00
C ARG A 516 18.76 24.53 30.16
N ASP A 517 19.89 24.25 30.81
CA ASP A 517 21.19 24.08 30.14
C ASP A 517 21.20 22.89 29.17
N ASP A 518 20.28 21.93 29.34
CA ASP A 518 20.15 20.78 28.46
C ASP A 518 19.27 21.06 27.22
N ILE A 519 18.52 22.18 27.20
CA ILE A 519 17.60 22.50 26.10
C ILE A 519 18.34 22.61 24.76
N PRO A 520 19.48 23.31 24.63
CA PRO A 520 20.20 23.39 23.35
C PRO A 520 20.68 22.02 22.85
N LEU A 521 21.11 21.14 23.76
CA LEU A 521 21.55 19.78 23.44
C LEU A 521 20.39 18.94 22.91
N LEU A 522 19.28 18.92 23.65
CA LEU A 522 18.05 18.21 23.26
C LEU A 522 17.51 18.76 21.94
N ALA A 523 17.52 20.08 21.76
CA ALA A 523 16.98 20.71 20.58
C ALA A 523 17.73 20.30 19.30
N ARG A 524 19.06 20.29 19.37
CA ARG A 524 19.92 19.83 18.27
C ARG A 524 19.71 18.34 17.97
N HIS A 525 19.55 17.52 19.01
CA HIS A 525 19.29 16.10 18.83
C HIS A 525 17.98 15.86 18.06
N PHE A 526 16.88 16.51 18.46
CA PHE A 526 15.61 16.37 17.74
C PHE A 526 15.68 16.93 16.33
N LEU A 527 16.34 18.08 16.13
CA LEU A 527 16.53 18.66 14.79
C LEU A 527 17.23 17.67 13.85
N GLN A 528 18.35 17.10 14.26
CA GLN A 528 19.10 16.14 13.43
C GLN A 528 18.25 14.92 13.06
N ARG A 529 17.47 14.41 14.02
CA ARG A 529 16.57 13.28 13.79
C ARG A 529 15.44 13.63 12.83
N CYS A 530 14.78 14.78 13.03
CA CYS A 530 13.70 15.27 12.18
C CYS A 530 14.18 15.61 10.78
N ALA A 531 15.29 16.33 10.63
CA ALA A 531 15.87 16.71 9.34
C ALA A 531 16.21 15.48 8.48
N ARG A 532 16.81 14.44 9.08
CA ARG A 532 17.09 13.17 8.42
C ARG A 532 15.80 12.46 7.98
N SER A 533 14.79 12.41 8.85
CA SER A 533 13.53 11.74 8.56
C SER A 533 12.71 12.46 7.48
N LEU A 534 12.71 13.79 7.48
CA LEU A 534 11.96 14.64 6.55
C LEU A 534 12.74 14.99 5.27
N ARG A 535 14.00 14.52 5.15
CA ARG A 535 14.92 14.83 4.04
C ARG A 535 15.10 16.34 3.82
N LYS A 536 15.14 17.11 4.91
CA LYS A 536 15.36 18.56 4.90
C LYS A 536 16.84 18.88 5.08
N THR A 537 17.29 20.00 4.53
CA THR A 537 18.70 20.47 4.60
C THR A 537 19.02 21.26 5.86
N VAL A 538 18.04 21.48 6.75
CA VAL A 538 18.19 22.27 7.99
C VAL A 538 19.26 21.63 8.89
N GLN A 539 20.30 22.41 9.25
CA GLN A 539 21.47 21.97 10.02
C GLN A 539 21.53 22.56 11.43
N GLY A 540 20.77 23.61 11.74
CA GLY A 540 20.89 24.28 13.02
C GLY A 540 19.76 25.25 13.34
N PHE A 541 20.03 26.10 14.33
CA PHE A 541 19.12 27.14 14.82
C PHE A 541 19.84 28.48 14.78
N ALA A 542 19.10 29.54 14.46
CA ALA A 542 19.59 30.90 14.64
C ALA A 542 19.78 31.22 16.15
N PRO A 543 20.72 32.12 16.52
CA PRO A 543 21.01 32.41 17.93
C PRO A 543 19.79 32.92 18.73
N ASP A 544 18.94 33.73 18.10
CA ASP A 544 17.69 34.24 18.67
C ASP A 544 16.66 33.11 18.86
N ALA A 545 16.56 32.18 17.91
CA ALA A 545 15.71 31.00 18.04
C ALA A 545 16.13 30.11 19.22
N LEU A 546 17.44 29.88 19.41
CA LEU A 546 17.95 29.15 20.59
C LEU A 546 17.66 29.87 21.89
N ALA A 547 17.82 31.20 21.92
CA ALA A 547 17.51 31.99 23.11
C ALA A 547 16.02 31.88 23.49
N LEU A 548 15.12 31.89 22.51
CA LEU A 548 13.68 31.68 22.74
C LEU A 548 13.38 30.28 23.29
N LEU A 549 13.99 29.24 22.71
CA LEU A 549 13.84 27.87 23.22
C LEU A 549 14.30 27.75 24.68
N SER A 550 15.43 28.37 25.04
CA SER A 550 15.97 28.34 26.40
C SER A 550 15.18 29.20 27.41
N ALA A 551 14.48 30.24 26.95
CA ALA A 551 13.67 31.11 27.79
C ALA A 551 12.26 30.54 28.10
N HIS A 552 11.76 29.63 27.25
CA HIS A 552 10.42 29.08 27.39
C HIS A 552 10.25 28.20 28.64
N GLY A 553 9.03 28.17 29.20
CA GLY A 553 8.72 27.45 30.44
C GLY A 553 8.52 25.95 30.29
N TRP A 554 8.26 25.46 29.08
CA TRP A 554 8.07 24.05 28.71
C TRP A 554 7.11 23.27 29.63
N PRO A 555 5.82 23.67 29.74
CA PRO A 555 4.82 22.95 30.53
C PRO A 555 4.63 21.48 30.09
N GLY A 556 4.82 21.16 28.81
CA GLY A 556 4.80 19.80 28.28
C GLY A 556 6.20 19.14 28.18
N ASN A 557 7.20 19.72 28.84
CA ASN A 557 8.55 19.20 28.99
C ASN A 557 9.20 18.82 27.64
N VAL A 558 9.87 17.66 27.57
CA VAL A 558 10.64 17.22 26.39
C VAL A 558 9.71 16.88 25.23
N ARG A 559 8.51 16.34 25.49
CA ARG A 559 7.52 16.02 24.46
C ARG A 559 7.06 17.28 23.72
N GLU A 560 6.85 18.37 24.44
CA GLU A 560 6.51 19.67 23.83
C GLU A 560 7.69 20.22 23.02
N LEU A 561 8.92 20.17 23.57
CA LEU A 561 10.14 20.59 22.86
C LEU A 561 10.32 19.85 21.54
N GLU A 562 10.16 18.52 21.56
CA GLU A 562 10.24 17.65 20.38
C GLU A 562 9.20 18.07 19.31
N ASN A 563 7.94 18.22 19.71
CA ASN A 563 6.86 18.64 18.81
C ASN A 563 7.11 20.04 18.20
N VAL A 564 7.60 20.98 19.01
CA VAL A 564 7.93 22.35 18.56
C VAL A 564 9.04 22.31 17.53
N ILE A 565 10.09 21.52 17.74
CA ILE A 565 11.21 21.40 16.81
C ILE A 565 10.80 20.67 15.54
N GLU A 566 10.00 19.62 15.63
CA GLU A 566 9.47 18.91 14.47
C GLU A 566 8.66 19.86 13.58
N ARG A 567 7.76 20.65 14.18
CA ARG A 567 6.97 21.66 13.47
C ARG A 567 7.86 22.72 12.82
N ALA A 568 8.83 23.24 13.56
CA ALA A 568 9.76 24.24 13.04
C ALA A 568 10.62 23.68 11.88
N THR A 569 11.05 22.41 11.97
CA THR A 569 11.80 21.73 10.90
C THR A 569 10.97 21.57 9.62
N ASN A 570 9.66 21.31 9.74
CA ASN A 570 8.75 21.24 8.60
C ASN A 570 8.60 22.60 7.91
N LEU A 571 8.44 23.67 8.69
CA LEU A 571 8.22 25.05 8.22
C LEU A 571 9.49 25.73 7.69
N ALA A 572 10.65 25.32 8.18
CA ALA A 572 11.93 25.91 7.79
C ALA A 572 12.15 25.81 6.28
N MET A 573 12.48 26.96 5.68
CA MET A 573 12.81 27.12 4.26
C MET A 573 14.32 27.21 4.00
N GLY A 574 15.13 27.49 5.02
CA GLY A 574 16.59 27.63 4.92
C GLY A 574 17.37 26.58 5.73
N GLU A 575 18.68 26.77 5.85
CA GLU A 575 19.56 25.85 6.59
C GLU A 575 19.48 26.00 8.12
N LEU A 576 18.89 27.09 8.62
CA LEU A 576 18.74 27.38 10.05
C LEU A 576 17.29 27.66 10.39
N ILE A 577 16.80 27.06 11.48
CA ILE A 577 15.51 27.39 12.09
C ILE A 577 15.58 28.81 12.65
N GLN A 578 14.69 29.67 12.18
CA GLN A 578 14.56 31.05 12.64
C GLN A 578 13.58 31.15 13.81
N SER A 579 13.63 32.26 14.53
CA SER A 579 12.66 32.56 15.60
C SER A 579 11.21 32.56 15.10
N ALA A 580 10.97 33.02 13.87
CA ALA A 580 9.64 33.02 13.23
C ALA A 580 9.09 31.62 12.92
N ASP A 581 9.95 30.60 12.83
CA ASP A 581 9.54 29.21 12.58
C ASP A 581 9.08 28.51 13.87
N LEU A 582 9.38 29.09 15.03
CA LEU A 582 9.00 28.55 16.34
C LEU A 582 7.59 29.05 16.71
N PRO A 583 6.63 28.15 16.97
CA PRO A 583 5.29 28.50 17.45
C PRO A 583 5.31 28.84 18.95
N LEU A 584 6.29 29.65 19.40
CA LEU A 584 6.41 30.09 20.77
C LEU A 584 6.02 31.56 20.82
N GLU A 585 5.00 31.89 21.63
CA GLU A 585 4.69 33.29 21.89
C GLU A 585 5.90 33.92 22.58
N THR A 586 6.50 34.92 21.94
CA THR A 586 7.45 35.80 22.60
C THR A 586 6.70 36.44 23.76
N GLN A 587 6.99 36.02 25.00
CA GLN A 587 6.80 36.89 26.15
C GLN A 587 7.76 38.07 26.00
N GLN A 588 7.45 38.99 25.08
CA GLN A 588 7.82 40.37 25.25
C GLN A 588 7.01 40.86 26.45
N ARG A 589 7.55 40.69 27.66
CA ARG A 589 7.38 41.76 28.64
C ARG A 589 8.13 42.95 28.04
N PRO A 590 7.45 44.03 27.63
CA PRO A 590 8.15 45.22 27.22
C PRO A 590 8.91 45.70 28.46
N THR A 591 10.23 45.81 28.35
CA THR A 591 11.01 46.72 29.20
C THR A 591 10.62 48.15 28.84
N LEU A 592 9.42 48.56 29.24
CA LEU A 592 9.05 49.96 29.31
C LEU A 592 9.46 50.48 30.68
N ARG A 593 10.49 51.32 30.63
CA ARG A 593 10.83 52.45 31.51
C ARG A 593 10.15 52.50 32.88
N ALA A 594 11.00 52.61 33.90
CA ALA A 594 10.76 53.16 35.24
C ALA A 594 9.33 53.69 35.48
N TYR A 595 8.50 52.89 36.16
CA TYR A 595 7.37 53.41 36.91
C TYR A 595 7.39 52.80 38.32
N GLN A 596 7.28 53.68 39.29
CA GLN A 596 7.33 53.41 40.73
C GLN A 596 6.25 52.41 41.18
N PRO A 597 6.47 51.70 42.29
CA PRO A 597 5.57 50.64 42.74
C PRO A 597 4.26 51.21 43.32
N GLN A 598 3.12 50.75 42.80
CA GLN A 598 1.83 50.85 43.49
C GLN A 598 1.03 49.52 43.37
N PRO A 599 0.21 49.20 44.40
CA PRO A 599 -0.13 47.82 44.75
C PRO A 599 -1.28 47.22 43.93
N ALA A 600 -1.35 45.89 43.97
CA ALA A 600 -2.25 44.99 43.27
C ALA A 600 -3.65 45.55 42.96
N GLN A 601 -3.97 45.67 41.67
CA GLN A 601 -5.35 45.86 41.22
C GLN A 601 -6.04 44.51 41.09
N ASP A 602 -7.09 44.41 41.89
CA ASP A 602 -7.97 43.29 42.18
C ASP A 602 -8.70 42.76 40.93
N LEU A 603 -8.80 41.43 40.78
CA LEU A 603 -9.57 40.73 39.74
C LEU A 603 -11.03 41.23 39.66
N SER A 604 -11.54 41.79 40.76
CA SER A 604 -12.88 42.37 40.85
C SER A 604 -13.09 43.62 39.95
N SER A 605 -12.00 44.32 39.57
CA SER A 605 -12.08 45.51 38.72
C SER A 605 -12.36 45.19 37.24
N HIS A 606 -11.78 44.11 36.70
CA HIS A 606 -12.02 43.69 35.32
C HIS A 606 -13.44 43.14 35.15
N GLU A 607 -13.91 42.37 36.14
CA GLU A 607 -15.28 41.84 36.16
C GLU A 607 -16.32 42.98 36.22
N ARG A 608 -16.09 43.98 37.08
CA ARG A 608 -16.95 45.18 37.15
C ARG A 608 -16.98 45.94 35.83
N HIS A 609 -15.83 46.15 35.18
CA HIS A 609 -15.78 46.87 33.89
C HIS A 609 -16.51 46.11 32.77
N ALA A 610 -16.37 44.79 32.70
CA ALA A 610 -17.08 43.97 31.72
C ALA A 610 -18.61 44.06 31.91
N ILE A 611 -19.08 44.02 33.16
CA ILE A 611 -20.51 44.15 33.50
C ILE A 611 -21.04 45.54 33.16
N VAL A 612 -20.31 46.61 33.49
CA VAL A 612 -20.71 47.99 33.16
C VAL A 612 -20.74 48.20 31.64
N ALA A 613 -19.75 47.69 30.90
CA ALA A 613 -19.71 47.81 29.44
C ALA A 613 -20.91 47.10 28.79
N ALA A 614 -21.22 45.87 29.21
CA ALA A 614 -22.36 45.11 28.70
C ALA A 614 -23.71 45.74 29.07
N LEU A 615 -23.86 46.30 30.27
CA LEU A 615 -25.07 47.01 30.68
C LEU A 615 -25.26 48.33 29.91
N THR A 616 -24.17 49.02 29.59
CA THR A 616 -24.18 50.26 28.81
C THR A 616 -24.53 49.99 27.34
N SER A 617 -23.89 49.00 26.71
CA SER A 617 -24.16 48.63 25.30
C SER A 617 -25.58 48.09 25.09
N THR A 618 -26.19 47.52 26.13
CA THR A 618 -27.55 46.96 26.07
C THR A 618 -28.62 47.85 26.70
N ARG A 619 -28.27 49.10 27.05
CA ARG A 619 -29.17 50.10 27.68
C ARG A 619 -29.94 49.53 28.87
N GLY A 620 -29.25 48.85 29.78
CA GLY A 620 -29.84 48.27 30.99
C GLY A 620 -30.80 47.09 30.73
N ASN A 621 -30.71 46.42 29.58
CA ASN A 621 -31.43 45.17 29.33
C ASN A 621 -30.62 43.96 29.85
N ILE A 622 -30.95 43.55 31.08
CA ILE A 622 -30.27 42.47 31.81
C ILE A 622 -30.24 41.15 31.02
N ARG A 623 -31.26 40.83 30.21
CA ARG A 623 -31.27 39.58 29.43
C ARG A 623 -30.21 39.61 28.33
N LEU A 624 -30.09 40.74 27.63
CA LEU A 624 -29.10 40.91 26.57
C LEU A 624 -27.68 41.04 27.14
N ALA A 625 -27.51 41.76 28.26
CA ALA A 625 -26.21 41.88 28.94
C ALA A 625 -25.69 40.52 29.42
N ALA A 626 -26.56 39.69 30.00
CA ALA A 626 -26.19 38.36 30.47
C ALA A 626 -25.78 37.44 29.31
N GLN A 627 -26.47 37.54 28.17
CA GLN A 627 -26.15 36.79 26.97
C GLN A 627 -24.84 37.25 26.32
N GLN A 628 -24.53 38.56 26.36
CA GLN A 628 -23.26 39.11 25.86
C GLN A 628 -22.05 38.70 26.73
N LEU A 629 -22.27 38.49 28.03
CA LEU A 629 -21.25 38.07 28.99
C LEU A 629 -21.18 36.55 29.20
N ASP A 630 -22.00 35.77 28.47
CA ASP A 630 -22.14 34.33 28.60
C ASP A 630 -22.38 33.84 30.04
N VAL A 631 -23.23 34.56 30.77
CA VAL A 631 -23.63 34.21 32.15
C VAL A 631 -25.15 34.05 32.25
N SER A 632 -25.59 33.25 33.22
CA SER A 632 -27.02 33.15 33.52
C SER A 632 -27.57 34.48 34.01
N ARG A 633 -28.85 34.75 33.75
CA ARG A 633 -29.51 36.00 34.19
C ARG A 633 -29.43 36.19 35.71
N GLY A 634 -29.51 35.09 36.48
CA GLY A 634 -29.32 35.09 37.94
C GLY A 634 -27.87 35.34 38.36
N GLY A 635 -26.89 34.79 37.61
CA GLY A 635 -25.47 35.06 37.81
C GLY A 635 -25.11 36.53 37.60
N LEU A 636 -25.66 37.16 36.55
CA LEU A 636 -25.48 38.59 36.33
C LEU A 636 -26.10 39.44 37.46
N TYR A 637 -27.28 39.08 37.98
CA TYR A 637 -27.89 39.78 39.12
C TYR A 637 -27.03 39.71 40.39
N ASN A 638 -26.44 38.55 40.68
CA ASN A 638 -25.55 38.36 41.82
C ASN A 638 -24.28 39.20 41.68
N ASN A 639 -23.68 39.21 40.48
CA ASN A 639 -22.49 40.01 40.20
C ASN A 639 -22.79 41.51 40.24
N MET A 640 -23.92 41.96 39.69
CA MET A 640 -24.36 43.36 39.77
C MET A 640 -24.58 43.81 41.22
N SER A 641 -25.20 42.96 42.04
CA SER A 641 -25.42 43.24 43.48
C SER A 641 -24.10 43.33 44.24
N ARG A 642 -23.13 42.46 43.92
CA ARG A 642 -21.79 42.47 44.50
C ARG A 642 -21.02 43.77 44.19
N PHE A 643 -21.28 44.41 43.06
CA PHE A 643 -20.64 45.66 42.65
C PHE A 643 -21.52 46.92 42.85
N GLY A 644 -22.71 46.78 43.44
CA GLY A 644 -23.64 47.88 43.68
C GLY A 644 -24.20 48.53 42.41
N LEU A 645 -24.35 47.77 41.32
CA LEU A 645 -24.83 48.26 40.02
C LEU A 645 -26.34 48.00 39.86
N SER A 646 -27.11 49.00 39.45
CA SER A 646 -28.52 48.85 39.08
C SER A 646 -28.71 48.96 37.57
N ALA A 647 -29.50 48.05 36.98
CA ALA A 647 -29.82 48.12 35.55
C ALA A 647 -30.59 49.39 35.17
N ALA A 648 -31.25 50.04 36.13
CA ALA A 648 -31.98 51.28 35.91
C ALA A 648 -31.04 52.45 35.60
N ASP A 649 -29.80 52.42 36.10
CA ASP A 649 -28.81 53.48 35.92
C ASP A 649 -28.30 53.57 34.48
N PHE A 650 -28.50 52.50 33.69
CA PHE A 650 -28.04 52.37 32.31
C PHE A 650 -29.19 52.41 31.30
N ARG A 651 -30.41 52.72 31.75
CA ARG A 651 -31.55 52.99 30.88
C ARG A 651 -31.62 54.49 30.67
N GLU A 652 -31.43 54.95 29.44
CA GLU A 652 -31.71 56.35 29.08
C GLU A 652 -33.17 56.68 29.43
N ARG A 653 -33.38 57.83 30.08
CA ARG A 653 -34.71 58.34 30.49
C ARG A 653 -35.58 58.72 29.30
#